data_AF-A0A7J5DM41-F1
#
_entry.id   AF-A0A7J5DM41-F1
#
_cell.length_a   1.000
_cell.length_b   1.000
_cell.length_c   1.000
_cell.angle_alpha   90.00
_cell.angle_beta   90.00
_cell.angle_gamma   90.00
#
_symmetry.space_group_name_H-M   'P 1'
#
loop_
_entity.id
_entity.type
_entity.pdbx_description
1 polymer ?
#
loop_
_entity_poly.entity_id
_entity_poly.type
_entity_poly.pdbx_seq_one_letter_code
_entity_poly.pdbx_strand_id
1 'polypeptide(L)'
;MSSDIARLAARVAALERQLARTTRTARMAYSSVENGAIEVYDQDGTLRGSMGLQDDGTVGFVAHNGPPPPTPTSPVVESTLSGLTVTWPGTWTDAEIPPLDLAEVQVHLSAAADAEPDTGNPIAAFHTAAGGSITLATDTYDPVWVRLIAVNTSGTAGHPSTAVQGQARKAVPDDLVNAIIDETKLARGAVTDAALALGAVNSTALADGAVLAEKLAANSVTLGKVASGAVTAAALAANSVIAGKIAADAVTGREIAAGSVTANEIAAASISTDKLVIAGGTNVLGDPSFEGAYTVAIATDAWSVVSGGNGSAKALRVDATAAAATTRSLSLTSMPILSGEQLYLAIDANASSDWAGSALRFYARWLDGTGATIGFGIAQVDVPTRGSWQRLATTVTAPANTTMATVWVETYQSTAGAVLWDNAVVRPVVPGVQIADGAVTAPKILAGAVTAEKIAALAVTAEKIAGLSVTTDKLSALSVTADKIAANAVTATKISAGAVQATHIKAGAITADKLDADAINGKVVTGATVRTAATGRRLVLNPSSNSQPALEMFSDSSYEAAPGRVSASVIDMGTWVQPEVVLESPLVASSRADVTLRSPELNGKGLVRLEPSDQLDGYAHITAQNGGPNDDSAITLYGARGSSAGGGYHSMIIKGAGITWYGNTRQMTFTDGVLRAPNIVTGVVTITPVANTPTSVTVSGLNVAGTVHRAFVTASSTVPGTVVECTATSVTATGLTVWINRTNTAATSVWYLVVGS
;
A
#
# COMPACT_ATOMS: atom_id res chain seq x y z
N MET A 1 -77.17 -30.89 178.56
CA MET A 1 -75.86 -30.58 177.92
C MET A 1 -75.55 -31.58 176.78
N SER A 2 -76.51 -31.85 175.89
CA SER A 2 -76.32 -32.85 174.81
C SER A 2 -77.06 -32.53 173.49
N SER A 3 -78.04 -31.61 173.48
CA SER A 3 -78.79 -31.24 172.27
C SER A 3 -78.21 -30.04 171.51
N ASP A 4 -77.49 -29.14 172.19
CA ASP A 4 -76.99 -27.91 171.57
C ASP A 4 -75.75 -28.10 170.68
N ILE A 5 -74.96 -29.16 170.94
CA ILE A 5 -73.79 -29.52 170.11
C ILE A 5 -74.25 -30.06 168.74
N ALA A 6 -75.34 -30.83 168.70
CA ALA A 6 -75.93 -31.31 167.43
C ALA A 6 -76.48 -30.14 166.59
N ARG A 7 -77.01 -29.10 167.24
CA ARG A 7 -77.51 -27.89 166.57
C ARG A 7 -76.38 -27.04 165.99
N LEU A 8 -75.19 -27.05 166.58
CA LEU A 8 -74.03 -26.32 166.06
C LEU A 8 -73.38 -27.05 164.88
N ALA A 9 -73.21 -28.38 164.97
CA ALA A 9 -72.65 -29.18 163.88
C ALA A 9 -73.49 -29.11 162.59
N ALA A 10 -74.82 -29.15 162.71
CA ALA A 10 -75.72 -29.00 161.56
C ALA A 10 -75.64 -27.61 160.92
N ARG A 11 -75.39 -26.56 161.71
CA ARG A 11 -75.28 -25.18 161.22
C ARG A 11 -73.94 -24.91 160.54
N VAL A 12 -72.85 -25.51 161.02
CA VAL A 12 -71.54 -25.45 160.35
C VAL A 12 -71.56 -26.22 159.03
N ALA A 13 -72.14 -27.43 158.98
CA ALA A 13 -72.30 -28.18 157.74
C ALA A 13 -73.20 -27.47 156.70
N ALA A 14 -74.23 -26.74 157.16
CA ALA A 14 -75.04 -25.91 156.28
C ALA A 14 -74.28 -24.69 155.74
N LEU A 15 -73.46 -24.04 156.58
CA LEU A 15 -72.61 -22.91 156.18
C LEU A 15 -71.49 -23.36 155.22
N GLU A 16 -70.90 -24.53 155.41
CA GLU A 16 -69.91 -25.10 154.48
C GLU A 16 -70.51 -25.44 153.11
N ARG A 17 -71.75 -25.98 153.07
CA ARG A 17 -72.48 -26.17 151.81
C ARG A 17 -72.93 -24.86 151.15
N GLN A 18 -73.03 -23.78 151.91
CA GLN A 18 -73.31 -22.45 151.37
C GLN A 18 -72.02 -21.85 150.80
N LEU A 19 -70.88 -21.97 151.51
CA LEU A 19 -69.57 -21.51 151.06
C LEU A 19 -69.05 -22.29 149.83
N ALA A 20 -69.28 -23.61 149.76
CA ALA A 20 -68.94 -24.42 148.59
C ALA A 20 -69.75 -24.05 147.33
N ARG A 21 -70.95 -23.47 147.50
CA ARG A 21 -71.77 -22.94 146.39
C ARG A 21 -71.41 -21.50 146.01
N THR A 22 -70.77 -20.74 146.89
CA THR A 22 -70.38 -19.34 146.63
C THR A 22 -68.94 -19.19 146.08
N THR A 23 -68.16 -20.26 145.94
CA THR A 23 -66.71 -20.17 145.59
C THR A 23 -66.29 -20.81 144.25
N ARG A 24 -67.20 -21.01 143.27
CA ARG A 24 -66.81 -21.23 141.85
C ARG A 24 -67.42 -20.15 140.96
N THR A 25 -66.68 -19.07 140.76
CA THR A 25 -66.87 -18.10 139.67
C THR A 25 -66.34 -18.65 138.35
N ALA A 26 -67.04 -18.39 137.24
CA ALA A 26 -66.45 -18.33 135.91
C ALA A 26 -66.87 -17.03 135.22
N ARG A 27 -65.88 -16.25 134.80
CA ARG A 27 -65.96 -15.03 133.98
C ARG A 27 -65.73 -15.45 132.52
N MET A 28 -66.50 -14.96 131.56
CA MET A 28 -66.14 -15.00 130.13
C MET A 28 -66.03 -13.57 129.61
N ALA A 29 -64.82 -13.03 129.55
CA ALA A 29 -64.52 -11.73 128.94
C ALA A 29 -63.69 -11.85 127.64
N TYR A 30 -63.11 -13.02 127.35
CA TYR A 30 -62.45 -13.35 126.09
C TYR A 30 -62.54 -14.87 125.91
N SER A 31 -63.30 -15.36 124.94
CA SER A 31 -63.23 -16.77 124.49
C SER A 31 -62.76 -16.78 123.05
N SER A 32 -61.50 -17.14 122.83
CA SER A 32 -61.03 -17.55 121.51
C SER A 32 -61.57 -18.94 121.22
N VAL A 33 -62.19 -19.11 120.05
CA VAL A 33 -62.47 -20.43 119.49
C VAL A 33 -61.10 -21.01 119.09
N GLU A 34 -60.59 -21.98 119.85
CA GLU A 34 -59.23 -22.55 119.71
C GLU A 34 -58.94 -23.21 118.34
N ASN A 35 -59.91 -23.22 117.41
CA ASN A 35 -59.77 -23.78 116.05
C ASN A 35 -60.39 -22.93 114.92
N GLY A 36 -60.49 -21.61 115.08
CA GLY A 36 -60.57 -20.66 113.94
C GLY A 36 -61.85 -20.60 113.09
N ALA A 37 -62.76 -21.57 113.14
CA ALA A 37 -64.03 -21.54 112.42
C ALA A 37 -65.19 -22.08 113.27
N ILE A 38 -66.36 -21.46 113.11
CA ILE A 38 -67.64 -21.97 113.60
C ILE A 38 -68.18 -22.89 112.49
N GLU A 39 -68.20 -24.19 112.78
CA GLU A 39 -68.74 -25.21 111.89
C GLU A 39 -70.25 -25.37 112.13
N VAL A 40 -71.03 -25.15 111.07
CA VAL A 40 -72.49 -25.30 111.05
C VAL A 40 -72.81 -26.65 110.43
N TYR A 41 -73.31 -27.56 111.25
CA TYR A 41 -73.79 -28.88 110.84
C TYR A 41 -75.31 -28.85 110.67
N ASP A 42 -75.86 -29.65 109.75
CA ASP A 42 -77.29 -29.91 109.71
C ASP A 42 -77.74 -30.89 110.80
N GLN A 43 -79.05 -31.16 110.88
CA GLN A 43 -79.66 -32.07 111.84
C GLN A 43 -79.13 -33.52 111.75
N ASP A 44 -78.50 -33.88 110.63
CA ASP A 44 -77.94 -35.20 110.35
C ASP A 44 -76.42 -35.25 110.59
N GLY A 45 -75.82 -34.15 111.08
CA GLY A 45 -74.41 -34.06 111.43
C GLY A 45 -73.47 -33.82 110.26
N THR A 46 -73.98 -33.40 109.10
CA THR A 46 -73.17 -33.08 107.91
C THR A 46 -72.79 -31.60 107.91
N LEU A 47 -71.50 -31.29 107.68
CA LEU A 47 -71.04 -29.90 107.63
C LEU A 47 -71.69 -29.17 106.44
N ARG A 48 -72.44 -28.11 106.73
CA ARG A 48 -73.16 -27.28 105.75
C ARG A 48 -72.54 -25.89 105.56
N GLY A 49 -71.78 -25.43 106.53
CA GLY A 49 -71.01 -24.21 106.36
C GLY A 49 -69.97 -24.05 107.44
N SER A 50 -68.89 -23.35 107.13
CA SER A 50 -67.92 -22.91 108.11
C SER A 50 -67.84 -21.38 108.08
N MET A 51 -67.93 -20.75 109.25
CA MET A 51 -67.80 -19.31 109.40
C MET A 51 -66.52 -19.03 110.18
N GLY A 52 -65.50 -18.52 109.50
CA GLY A 52 -64.18 -18.35 110.07
C GLY A 52 -63.35 -17.30 109.35
N LEU A 53 -62.15 -17.07 109.87
CA LEU A 53 -61.15 -16.27 109.15
C LEU A 53 -60.71 -17.04 107.90
N GLN A 54 -60.84 -16.39 106.75
CA GLN A 54 -60.29 -16.88 105.48
C GLN A 54 -58.79 -16.53 105.40
N ASP A 55 -58.06 -17.18 104.49
CA ASP A 55 -56.60 -16.99 104.30
C ASP A 55 -56.22 -15.54 103.94
N ASP A 56 -57.19 -14.73 103.49
CA ASP A 56 -57.02 -13.32 103.16
C ASP A 56 -57.24 -12.36 104.36
N GLY A 57 -57.53 -12.91 105.55
CA GLY A 57 -57.76 -12.14 106.77
C GLY A 57 -59.19 -11.60 106.94
N THR A 58 -60.10 -11.86 106.00
CA THR A 58 -61.53 -11.52 106.13
C THR A 58 -62.30 -12.62 106.85
N VAL A 59 -63.47 -12.29 107.39
CA VAL A 59 -64.39 -13.29 107.98
C VAL A 59 -65.49 -13.57 106.96
N GLY A 60 -65.56 -14.81 106.48
CA GLY A 60 -66.53 -15.21 105.46
C GLY A 60 -67.22 -16.53 105.79
N PHE A 61 -68.36 -16.76 105.15
CA PHE A 61 -69.10 -18.02 105.21
C PHE A 61 -68.72 -18.87 104.01
N VAL A 62 -68.13 -20.04 104.24
CA VAL A 62 -67.87 -21.03 103.20
C VAL A 62 -68.97 -22.09 103.26
N ALA A 63 -69.79 -22.17 102.22
CA ALA A 63 -70.78 -23.24 102.10
C ALA A 63 -70.08 -24.55 101.72
N HIS A 64 -70.33 -25.60 102.51
CA HIS A 64 -69.82 -26.95 102.24
C HIS A 64 -70.97 -27.86 101.82
N ASN A 65 -70.76 -28.69 100.80
CA ASN A 65 -71.78 -29.61 100.25
C ASN A 65 -73.06 -28.87 99.79
N GLY A 66 -72.88 -27.74 99.10
CA GLY A 66 -73.98 -27.02 98.44
C GLY A 66 -74.60 -27.89 97.34
N PRO A 67 -75.90 -27.72 97.05
CA PRO A 67 -76.52 -28.42 95.92
C PRO A 67 -75.75 -28.13 94.62
N PRO A 68 -75.71 -29.07 93.66
CA PRO A 68 -75.14 -28.80 92.35
C PRO A 68 -75.71 -27.50 91.77
N PRO A 69 -74.86 -26.64 91.19
CA PRO A 69 -75.32 -25.41 90.55
C PRO A 69 -76.41 -25.67 89.50
N PRO A 70 -77.31 -24.69 89.28
CA PRO A 70 -78.21 -24.69 88.15
C PRO A 70 -77.47 -24.85 86.81
N THR A 71 -78.19 -25.32 85.80
CA THR A 71 -77.69 -25.56 84.45
C THR A 71 -77.55 -24.23 83.70
N PRO A 72 -76.34 -23.82 83.26
CA PRO A 72 -76.19 -22.64 82.40
C PRO A 72 -77.05 -22.76 81.13
N THR A 73 -77.62 -21.66 80.65
CA THR A 73 -78.22 -21.66 79.31
C THR A 73 -77.17 -21.94 78.24
N SER A 74 -77.59 -22.55 77.14
CA SER A 74 -76.72 -22.91 76.03
C SER A 74 -75.92 -21.71 75.52
N PRO A 75 -74.61 -21.87 75.25
CA PRO A 75 -73.80 -20.79 74.72
C PRO A 75 -74.18 -20.47 73.26
N VAL A 76 -73.91 -19.25 72.83
CA VAL A 76 -73.82 -18.91 71.41
C VAL A 76 -72.39 -19.20 70.94
N VAL A 77 -72.23 -20.02 69.90
CA VAL A 77 -70.93 -20.42 69.37
C VAL A 77 -70.77 -19.87 67.96
N GLU A 78 -69.78 -19.00 67.77
CA GLU A 78 -69.47 -18.37 66.49
C GLU A 78 -68.12 -18.87 65.95
N SER A 79 -68.05 -19.13 64.65
CA SER A 79 -66.81 -19.53 63.98
C SER A 79 -65.83 -18.37 63.88
N THR A 80 -64.59 -18.56 64.32
CA THR A 80 -63.48 -17.63 64.08
C THR A 80 -62.37 -18.30 63.28
N LEU A 81 -61.42 -17.51 62.77
CA LEU A 81 -60.25 -18.06 62.08
C LEU A 81 -59.47 -18.95 63.05
N SER A 82 -59.35 -20.24 62.72
CA SER A 82 -58.67 -21.25 63.56
C SER A 82 -59.19 -21.33 65.01
N GLY A 83 -60.49 -21.06 65.22
CA GLY A 83 -61.08 -21.10 66.56
C GLY A 83 -62.59 -20.91 66.60
N LEU A 84 -63.11 -20.78 67.81
CA LEU A 84 -64.52 -20.49 68.12
C LEU A 84 -64.63 -19.36 69.12
N THR A 85 -65.62 -18.50 69.00
CA THR A 85 -66.02 -17.58 70.08
C THR A 85 -67.26 -18.12 70.76
N VAL A 86 -67.14 -18.44 72.05
CA VAL A 86 -68.19 -18.97 72.91
C VAL A 86 -68.71 -17.83 73.77
N THR A 87 -70.00 -17.51 73.62
CA THR A 87 -70.66 -16.44 74.36
C THR A 87 -71.75 -17.02 75.24
N TRP A 88 -71.67 -16.76 76.55
CA TRP A 88 -72.71 -17.13 77.49
C TRP A 88 -73.38 -15.86 78.05
N PRO A 89 -74.73 -15.74 78.01
CA PRO A 89 -75.43 -14.53 78.44
C PRO A 89 -75.56 -14.35 79.97
N GLY A 90 -75.00 -15.24 80.79
CA GLY A 90 -75.12 -15.16 82.25
C GLY A 90 -76.46 -15.65 82.81
N THR A 91 -77.25 -16.34 81.99
CA THR A 91 -78.57 -16.86 82.35
C THR A 91 -78.55 -18.37 82.59
N TRP A 92 -79.56 -18.86 83.31
CA TRP A 92 -79.69 -20.25 83.75
C TRP A 92 -80.97 -20.86 83.19
N THR A 93 -80.94 -22.15 82.87
CA THR A 93 -82.08 -22.86 82.25
C THR A 93 -83.14 -23.23 83.28
N ASP A 94 -82.70 -23.51 84.50
CA ASP A 94 -83.49 -24.06 85.61
C ASP A 94 -83.46 -23.15 86.87
N ALA A 95 -82.99 -21.90 86.74
CA ALA A 95 -83.02 -20.89 87.81
C ALA A 95 -83.20 -19.46 87.27
N GLU A 96 -83.83 -18.58 88.05
CA GLU A 96 -84.02 -17.15 87.68
C GLU A 96 -82.90 -16.24 88.18
N ILE A 97 -82.16 -16.66 89.21
CA ILE A 97 -81.07 -15.89 89.84
C ILE A 97 -79.82 -16.76 89.91
N PRO A 98 -78.62 -16.16 89.74
CA PRO A 98 -77.38 -16.90 89.82
C PRO A 98 -77.16 -17.46 91.23
N PRO A 99 -76.56 -18.65 91.36
CA PRO A 99 -76.24 -19.23 92.66
C PRO A 99 -75.24 -18.33 93.39
N LEU A 100 -75.50 -18.04 94.67
CA LEU A 100 -74.64 -17.19 95.51
C LEU A 100 -73.26 -17.81 95.75
N ASP A 101 -73.13 -19.11 95.55
CA ASP A 101 -71.93 -19.91 95.71
C ASP A 101 -71.29 -20.31 94.35
N LEU A 102 -71.59 -19.59 93.25
CA LEU A 102 -70.94 -19.83 91.96
C LEU A 102 -69.43 -19.59 92.04
N ALA A 103 -68.63 -20.58 91.65
CA ALA A 103 -67.19 -20.39 91.44
C ALA A 103 -66.90 -19.98 89.99
N GLU A 104 -67.37 -20.79 89.04
CA GLU A 104 -67.13 -20.57 87.62
C GLU A 104 -68.14 -21.31 86.74
N VAL A 105 -68.26 -20.88 85.49
CA VAL A 105 -68.92 -21.63 84.43
C VAL A 105 -67.87 -22.09 83.44
N GLN A 106 -67.54 -23.37 83.50
CA GLN A 106 -66.56 -24.01 82.66
C GLN A 106 -67.06 -24.20 81.24
N VAL A 107 -66.17 -23.99 80.27
CA VAL A 107 -66.39 -24.23 78.85
C VAL A 107 -65.65 -25.50 78.45
N HIS A 108 -66.40 -26.44 77.88
CA HIS A 108 -65.90 -27.74 77.46
C HIS A 108 -66.10 -27.94 75.96
N LEU A 109 -65.12 -28.55 75.32
CA LEU A 109 -65.17 -28.94 73.91
C LEU A 109 -65.16 -30.47 73.79
N SER A 110 -66.01 -31.01 72.93
CA SER A 110 -66.04 -32.45 72.64
C SER A 110 -66.21 -32.74 71.15
N ALA A 111 -65.79 -33.94 70.72
CA ALA A 111 -65.95 -34.39 69.34
C ALA A 111 -67.39 -34.83 69.00
N ALA A 112 -68.23 -35.06 70.00
CA ALA A 112 -69.61 -35.54 69.83
C ALA A 112 -70.58 -34.81 70.77
N ALA A 113 -71.80 -34.57 70.29
CA ALA A 113 -72.83 -33.84 71.01
C ALA A 113 -73.13 -34.43 72.39
N ASP A 114 -73.06 -35.75 72.52
CA ASP A 114 -73.45 -36.51 73.72
C ASP A 114 -72.27 -36.93 74.60
N ALA A 115 -71.05 -36.49 74.27
CA ALA A 115 -69.89 -36.78 75.09
C ALA A 115 -70.01 -36.05 76.44
N GLU A 116 -69.81 -36.80 77.53
CA GLU A 116 -69.78 -36.21 78.87
C GLU A 116 -68.53 -35.34 79.05
N PRO A 117 -68.68 -34.06 79.46
CA PRO A 117 -67.54 -33.18 79.63
C PRO A 117 -66.67 -33.57 80.82
N ASP A 118 -65.34 -33.47 80.66
CA ASP A 118 -64.40 -33.70 81.76
C ASP A 118 -64.31 -32.44 82.64
N THR A 119 -65.15 -32.39 83.67
CA THR A 119 -65.20 -31.29 84.66
C THR A 119 -63.87 -30.99 85.37
N GLY A 120 -62.88 -31.89 85.30
CA GLY A 120 -61.54 -31.67 85.86
C GLY A 120 -60.59 -30.89 84.96
N ASN A 121 -60.91 -30.75 83.67
CA ASN A 121 -60.02 -30.11 82.69
C ASN A 121 -60.80 -29.24 81.69
N PRO A 122 -61.34 -28.08 82.15
CA PRO A 122 -62.05 -27.16 81.27
C PRO A 122 -61.09 -26.48 80.28
N ILE A 123 -61.58 -26.20 79.07
CA ILE A 123 -60.81 -25.48 78.04
C ILE A 123 -60.70 -24.00 78.38
N ALA A 124 -61.76 -23.43 78.98
CA ALA A 124 -61.81 -22.09 79.51
C ALA A 124 -62.91 -21.99 80.58
N ALA A 125 -63.02 -20.88 81.29
CA ALA A 125 -64.11 -20.66 82.25
C ALA A 125 -64.55 -19.19 82.31
N PHE A 126 -65.84 -18.98 82.54
CA PHE A 126 -66.39 -17.68 82.92
C PHE A 126 -66.39 -17.58 84.44
N HIS A 127 -65.63 -16.62 84.99
CA HIS A 127 -65.53 -16.40 86.44
C HIS A 127 -66.55 -15.38 86.96
N THR A 128 -67.57 -15.05 86.16
CA THR A 128 -68.63 -14.12 86.54
C THR A 128 -69.98 -14.67 86.13
N ALA A 129 -70.96 -14.53 87.02
CA ALA A 129 -72.34 -14.90 86.76
C ALA A 129 -73.03 -14.01 85.70
N ALA A 130 -72.42 -12.88 85.33
CA ALA A 130 -72.97 -11.97 84.31
C ALA A 130 -72.77 -12.46 82.86
N GLY A 131 -72.05 -13.56 82.66
CA GLY A 131 -71.70 -14.05 81.33
C GLY A 131 -70.55 -13.29 80.67
N GLY A 132 -70.35 -13.54 79.37
CA GLY A 132 -69.29 -12.94 78.56
C GLY A 132 -69.01 -13.73 77.29
N SER A 133 -67.95 -13.34 76.58
CA SER A 133 -67.46 -14.04 75.37
C SER A 133 -66.01 -14.46 75.56
N ILE A 134 -65.68 -15.69 75.19
CA ILE A 134 -64.32 -16.24 75.22
C ILE A 134 -64.00 -16.78 73.82
N THR A 135 -62.84 -16.42 73.28
CA THR A 135 -62.32 -17.00 72.03
C THR A 135 -61.39 -18.16 72.35
N LEU A 136 -61.68 -19.32 71.74
CA LEU A 136 -60.98 -20.58 71.90
C LEU A 136 -60.25 -20.91 70.59
N ALA A 137 -58.98 -21.29 70.66
CA ALA A 137 -58.29 -21.88 69.53
C ALA A 137 -58.71 -23.35 69.40
N THR A 138 -58.97 -23.81 68.17
CA THR A 138 -59.18 -25.24 67.89
C THR A 138 -58.00 -25.78 67.11
N ASP A 139 -57.59 -26.99 67.42
CA ASP A 139 -56.55 -27.74 66.72
C ASP A 139 -57.08 -28.44 65.45
N THR A 140 -58.40 -28.49 65.30
CA THR A 140 -59.10 -29.04 64.14
C THR A 140 -60.05 -28.03 63.49
N TYR A 141 -60.35 -28.27 62.22
CA TYR A 141 -61.44 -27.61 61.48
C TYR A 141 -62.68 -28.50 61.36
N ASP A 142 -62.68 -29.69 61.98
CA ASP A 142 -63.86 -30.52 62.08
C ASP A 142 -64.84 -29.94 63.11
N PRO A 143 -66.16 -30.20 63.00
CA PRO A 143 -67.13 -29.70 63.95
C PRO A 143 -66.87 -30.23 65.37
N VAL A 144 -66.87 -29.32 66.35
CA VAL A 144 -66.77 -29.62 67.78
C VAL A 144 -68.02 -29.16 68.50
N TRP A 145 -68.28 -29.72 69.68
CA TRP A 145 -69.46 -29.43 70.47
C TRP A 145 -69.06 -28.72 71.75
N VAL A 146 -69.69 -27.58 72.02
CA VAL A 146 -69.46 -26.74 73.20
C VAL A 146 -70.55 -27.01 74.23
N ARG A 147 -70.14 -27.28 75.47
CA ARG A 147 -71.04 -27.39 76.63
C ARG A 147 -70.51 -26.52 77.76
N LEU A 148 -71.43 -25.95 78.54
CA LEU A 148 -71.12 -25.19 79.73
C LEU A 148 -71.49 -25.97 80.98
N ILE A 149 -70.63 -25.95 81.99
CA ILE A 149 -70.90 -26.56 83.29
C ILE A 149 -70.61 -25.54 84.38
N ALA A 150 -71.59 -25.23 85.21
CA ALA A 150 -71.36 -24.41 86.39
C ALA A 150 -70.80 -25.25 87.53
N VAL A 151 -69.85 -24.68 88.26
CA VAL A 151 -69.21 -25.29 89.43
C VAL A 151 -69.35 -24.32 90.60
N ASN A 152 -69.75 -24.82 91.77
CA ASN A 152 -69.83 -24.00 92.98
C ASN A 152 -68.47 -23.87 93.68
N THR A 153 -68.37 -23.02 94.71
CA THR A 153 -67.15 -22.83 95.52
C THR A 153 -66.69 -24.09 96.26
N SER A 154 -67.53 -25.12 96.33
CA SER A 154 -67.16 -26.44 96.89
C SER A 154 -66.62 -27.43 95.85
N GLY A 155 -66.49 -27.03 94.58
CA GLY A 155 -66.02 -27.88 93.48
C GLY A 155 -67.06 -28.85 92.95
N THR A 156 -68.33 -28.71 93.33
CA THR A 156 -69.43 -29.56 92.82
C THR A 156 -69.92 -29.01 91.49
N ALA A 157 -69.86 -29.83 90.45
CA ALA A 157 -70.37 -29.51 89.12
C ALA A 157 -71.87 -29.72 88.99
N GLY A 158 -72.55 -28.80 88.32
CA GLY A 158 -73.95 -28.88 87.92
C GLY A 158 -74.15 -29.71 86.65
N HIS A 159 -75.39 -29.74 86.14
CA HIS A 159 -75.66 -30.39 84.87
C HIS A 159 -75.07 -29.58 83.69
N PRO A 160 -74.59 -30.24 82.62
CA PRO A 160 -74.15 -29.55 81.42
C PRO A 160 -75.29 -28.84 80.68
N SER A 161 -75.00 -27.68 80.10
CA SER A 161 -75.89 -27.04 79.13
C SER A 161 -76.14 -27.95 77.93
N THR A 162 -77.17 -27.64 77.14
CA THR A 162 -77.33 -28.34 75.85
C THR A 162 -76.10 -28.11 74.97
N ALA A 163 -75.67 -29.14 74.24
CA ALA A 163 -74.51 -29.06 73.37
C ALA A 163 -74.79 -28.12 72.19
N VAL A 164 -73.86 -27.21 71.91
CA VAL A 164 -73.94 -26.31 70.75
C VAL A 164 -72.75 -26.57 69.84
N GLN A 165 -73.03 -26.88 68.57
CA GLN A 165 -71.98 -27.17 67.60
C GLN A 165 -71.28 -25.87 67.17
N GLY A 166 -69.95 -25.92 67.10
CA GLY A 166 -69.12 -24.92 66.44
C GLY A 166 -68.16 -25.59 65.47
N GLN A 167 -67.78 -24.87 64.42
CA GLN A 167 -66.71 -25.31 63.53
C GLN A 167 -65.78 -24.14 63.26
N ALA A 168 -64.47 -24.32 63.44
CA ALA A 168 -63.52 -23.27 63.12
C ALA A 168 -63.51 -22.97 61.62
N ARG A 169 -63.33 -21.70 61.27
CA ARG A 169 -63.30 -21.27 59.87
C ARG A 169 -61.86 -21.34 59.35
N LYS A 170 -61.68 -21.92 58.16
CA LYS A 170 -60.40 -21.86 57.43
C LYS A 170 -60.16 -20.45 56.88
N ALA A 171 -58.89 -20.12 56.63
CA ALA A 171 -58.56 -18.87 55.94
C ALA A 171 -59.25 -18.82 54.57
N VAL A 172 -59.96 -17.73 54.30
CA VAL A 172 -60.54 -17.40 53.00
C VAL A 172 -59.74 -16.27 52.36
N PRO A 173 -59.91 -15.98 51.06
CA PRO A 173 -59.13 -14.94 50.38
C PRO A 173 -59.14 -13.57 51.09
N ASP A 174 -60.27 -13.18 51.69
CA ASP A 174 -60.38 -11.91 52.41
C ASP A 174 -59.56 -11.85 53.72
N ASP A 175 -59.23 -13.01 54.30
CA ASP A 175 -58.31 -13.07 55.45
C ASP A 175 -56.86 -12.80 55.02
N LEU A 176 -56.58 -12.90 53.72
CA LEU A 176 -55.26 -12.70 53.13
C LEU A 176 -55.22 -11.37 52.37
N VAL A 177 -55.05 -10.26 53.08
CA VAL A 177 -54.94 -8.93 52.44
C VAL A 177 -53.72 -8.85 51.51
N ASN A 178 -53.74 -7.91 50.57
CA ASN A 178 -52.63 -7.72 49.61
C ASN A 178 -51.27 -7.62 50.32
N ALA A 179 -50.30 -8.40 49.84
CA ALA A 179 -48.96 -8.50 50.39
C ALA A 179 -48.89 -8.96 51.86
N ILE A 180 -49.97 -9.53 52.41
CA ILE A 180 -49.92 -10.08 53.77
C ILE A 180 -48.90 -11.21 53.86
N ILE A 181 -48.63 -11.96 52.80
CA ILE A 181 -47.59 -12.99 52.77
C ILE A 181 -46.32 -12.38 52.19
N ASP A 182 -45.34 -12.14 53.06
CA ASP A 182 -44.01 -11.65 52.73
C ASP A 182 -42.96 -12.75 52.97
N GLU A 183 -41.69 -12.43 52.73
CA GLU A 183 -40.56 -13.35 52.86
C GLU A 183 -40.35 -13.93 54.28
N THR A 184 -40.99 -13.37 55.30
CA THR A 184 -40.89 -13.84 56.69
C THR A 184 -42.01 -14.80 57.08
N LYS A 185 -43.11 -14.79 56.34
CA LYS A 185 -44.35 -15.52 56.71
C LYS A 185 -44.45 -16.90 56.08
N LEU A 186 -43.62 -17.19 55.07
CA LEU A 186 -43.46 -18.55 54.55
C LEU A 186 -42.18 -19.16 55.13
N ALA A 187 -42.32 -20.29 55.82
CA ALA A 187 -41.16 -21.07 56.21
C ALA A 187 -40.41 -21.57 54.96
N ARG A 188 -39.10 -21.82 55.09
CA ARG A 188 -38.30 -22.43 54.02
C ARG A 188 -38.92 -23.77 53.61
N GLY A 189 -39.32 -23.89 52.34
CA GLY A 189 -39.97 -25.09 51.81
C GLY A 189 -41.48 -25.17 52.08
N ALA A 190 -42.12 -24.11 52.59
CA ALA A 190 -43.57 -24.08 52.80
C ALA A 190 -44.36 -24.23 51.49
N VAL A 191 -43.80 -23.74 50.37
CA VAL A 191 -44.35 -23.92 49.03
C VAL A 191 -43.69 -25.15 48.40
N THR A 192 -44.37 -26.29 48.51
CA THR A 192 -43.98 -27.55 47.85
C THR A 192 -44.71 -27.71 46.53
N ASP A 193 -44.35 -28.73 45.74
CA ASP A 193 -45.05 -29.06 44.50
C ASP A 193 -46.57 -29.25 44.70
N ALA A 194 -46.99 -29.78 45.85
CA ALA A 194 -48.41 -29.94 46.17
C ALA A 194 -49.13 -28.61 46.46
N ALA A 195 -48.39 -27.57 46.85
CA ALA A 195 -48.91 -26.22 47.06
C ALA A 195 -49.02 -25.42 45.75
N LEU A 196 -48.38 -25.87 44.66
CA LEU A 196 -48.43 -25.23 43.35
C LEU A 196 -49.27 -26.06 42.38
N ALA A 197 -50.46 -25.55 42.03
CA ALA A 197 -51.25 -26.17 40.97
C ALA A 197 -50.48 -26.12 39.62
N LEU A 198 -50.75 -27.08 38.74
CA LEU A 198 -50.17 -27.10 37.40
C LEU A 198 -50.52 -25.80 36.66
N GLY A 199 -49.50 -25.07 36.20
CA GLY A 199 -49.67 -23.78 35.53
C GLY A 199 -49.87 -22.57 36.45
N ALA A 200 -49.81 -22.75 37.78
CA ALA A 200 -49.90 -21.64 38.73
C ALA A 200 -48.81 -20.59 38.52
N VAL A 201 -47.60 -21.02 38.14
CA VAL A 201 -46.49 -20.12 37.77
C VAL A 201 -46.50 -19.90 36.26
N ASN A 202 -47.30 -18.92 35.82
CA ASN A 202 -47.35 -18.47 34.43
C ASN A 202 -46.41 -17.27 34.18
N SER A 203 -46.41 -16.72 32.97
CA SER A 203 -45.54 -15.59 32.59
C SER A 203 -45.80 -14.31 33.37
N THR A 204 -46.96 -14.15 34.03
CA THR A 204 -47.26 -13.00 34.91
C THR A 204 -46.88 -13.26 36.36
N ALA A 205 -46.69 -14.53 36.74
CA ALA A 205 -46.28 -14.92 38.08
C ALA A 205 -44.76 -14.74 38.31
N LEU A 206 -43.98 -14.64 37.24
CA LEU A 206 -42.54 -14.35 37.27
C LEU A 206 -42.31 -12.93 36.74
N ALA A 207 -41.69 -12.08 37.56
CA ALA A 207 -41.22 -10.78 37.09
C ALA A 207 -40.11 -10.93 36.04
N ASP A 208 -39.92 -9.90 35.21
CA ASP A 208 -38.81 -9.84 34.28
C ASP A 208 -37.47 -9.98 35.03
N GLY A 209 -36.64 -10.93 34.60
CA GLY A 209 -35.37 -11.25 35.29
C GLY A 209 -35.52 -12.06 36.59
N ALA A 210 -36.71 -12.55 36.93
CA ALA A 210 -36.91 -13.34 38.15
C ALA A 210 -36.12 -14.65 38.14
N VAL A 211 -35.87 -15.26 36.98
CA VAL A 211 -35.08 -16.49 36.83
C VAL A 211 -33.69 -16.15 36.28
N LEU A 212 -32.75 -15.93 37.19
CA LEU A 212 -31.34 -15.71 36.87
C LEU A 212 -30.59 -17.03 36.76
N ALA A 213 -29.38 -17.00 36.19
CA ALA A 213 -28.59 -18.20 35.93
C ALA A 213 -28.30 -19.00 37.22
N GLU A 214 -28.06 -18.32 38.35
CA GLU A 214 -27.84 -18.95 39.67
C GLU A 214 -29.07 -19.64 40.25
N LYS A 215 -30.27 -19.32 39.73
CA LYS A 215 -31.53 -19.99 40.11
C LYS A 215 -31.80 -21.24 39.29
N LEU A 216 -31.03 -21.47 38.22
CA LEU A 216 -31.09 -22.67 37.40
C LEU A 216 -29.92 -23.59 37.76
N ALA A 217 -30.23 -24.77 38.29
CA ALA A 217 -29.21 -25.79 38.46
C ALA A 217 -28.56 -26.17 37.11
N ALA A 218 -27.29 -26.58 37.14
CA ALA A 218 -26.61 -27.03 35.94
C ALA A 218 -27.40 -28.15 35.25
N ASN A 219 -27.54 -28.09 33.92
CA ASN A 219 -28.31 -29.03 33.09
C ASN A 219 -29.81 -29.12 33.43
N SER A 220 -30.37 -28.18 34.18
CA SER A 220 -31.80 -28.19 34.53
C SER A 220 -32.71 -27.96 33.33
N VAL A 221 -32.24 -27.34 32.25
CA VAL A 221 -32.97 -27.13 30.98
C VAL A 221 -32.44 -28.12 29.93
N THR A 222 -33.14 -29.24 29.74
CA THR A 222 -32.78 -30.31 28.79
C THR A 222 -33.65 -30.25 27.53
N LEU A 223 -33.33 -31.08 26.52
CA LEU A 223 -33.95 -31.07 25.19
C LEU A 223 -35.48 -31.27 25.17
N GLY A 224 -36.11 -31.71 26.26
CA GLY A 224 -37.58 -31.80 26.40
C GLY A 224 -38.24 -30.61 27.10
N LYS A 225 -37.44 -29.72 27.72
CA LYS A 225 -37.93 -28.54 28.45
C LYS A 225 -37.96 -27.28 27.59
N VAL A 226 -37.38 -27.33 26.39
CA VAL A 226 -37.39 -26.27 25.39
C VAL A 226 -38.30 -26.71 24.26
N ALA A 227 -39.39 -25.98 24.03
CA ALA A 227 -40.28 -26.27 22.90
C ALA A 227 -39.55 -26.03 21.56
N SER A 228 -39.96 -26.77 20.52
CA SER A 228 -39.45 -26.53 19.16
C SER A 228 -39.72 -25.09 18.73
N GLY A 229 -38.68 -24.40 18.24
CA GLY A 229 -38.77 -23.00 17.85
C GLY A 229 -38.74 -21.98 18.99
N ALA A 230 -38.62 -22.40 20.26
CA ALA A 230 -38.55 -21.47 21.39
C ALA A 230 -37.28 -20.60 21.39
N VAL A 231 -36.16 -21.14 20.90
CA VAL A 231 -34.92 -20.38 20.71
C VAL A 231 -34.91 -19.82 19.29
N THR A 232 -35.46 -18.61 19.14
CA THR A 232 -35.43 -17.85 17.88
C THR A 232 -34.18 -17.00 17.79
N ALA A 233 -33.92 -16.39 16.62
CA ALA A 233 -32.83 -15.42 16.46
C ALA A 233 -32.93 -14.25 17.46
N ALA A 234 -34.15 -13.83 17.84
CA ALA A 234 -34.37 -12.79 18.84
C ALA A 234 -34.06 -13.25 20.28
N ALA A 235 -34.15 -14.57 20.54
CA ALA A 235 -33.77 -15.16 21.83
C ALA A 235 -32.25 -15.27 22.00
N LEU A 236 -31.48 -15.14 20.92
CA LEU A 236 -30.02 -15.17 20.93
C LEU A 236 -29.48 -13.75 20.76
N ALA A 237 -28.84 -13.21 21.80
CA ALA A 237 -28.14 -11.94 21.69
C ALA A 237 -27.04 -12.02 20.62
N ALA A 238 -26.73 -10.89 19.98
CA ALA A 238 -25.62 -10.80 19.03
C ALA A 238 -24.31 -11.29 19.69
N ASN A 239 -23.54 -12.10 18.97
CA ASN A 239 -22.30 -12.72 19.45
C ASN A 239 -22.47 -13.66 20.66
N SER A 240 -23.69 -14.10 20.99
CA SER A 240 -23.91 -14.98 22.14
C SER A 240 -23.41 -16.41 21.89
N VAL A 241 -23.36 -16.87 20.64
CA VAL A 241 -22.84 -18.18 20.23
C VAL A 241 -21.44 -17.98 19.65
N ILE A 242 -20.42 -18.18 20.49
CA ILE A 242 -18.99 -18.08 20.12
C ILE A 242 -18.37 -19.47 20.00
N ALA A 243 -17.20 -19.57 19.36
CA ALA A 243 -16.50 -20.84 19.15
C ALA A 243 -16.37 -21.69 20.42
N GLY A 244 -16.06 -21.09 21.59
CA GLY A 244 -15.95 -21.83 22.85
C GLY A 244 -17.26 -22.40 23.42
N LYS A 245 -18.42 -21.98 22.89
CA LYS A 245 -19.75 -22.49 23.26
C LYS A 245 -20.27 -23.55 22.32
N ILE A 246 -19.61 -23.75 21.18
CA ILE A 246 -19.89 -24.81 20.23
C ILE A 246 -18.85 -25.90 20.49
N ALA A 247 -19.30 -27.11 20.82
CA ALA A 247 -18.36 -28.22 20.97
C ALA A 247 -17.66 -28.51 19.62
N ALA A 248 -16.44 -29.04 19.69
CA ALA A 248 -15.76 -29.52 18.49
C ALA A 248 -16.66 -30.51 17.73
N ASP A 249 -16.72 -30.36 16.40
CA ASP A 249 -17.55 -31.17 15.49
C ASP A 249 -19.07 -31.11 15.73
N ALA A 250 -19.56 -30.17 16.56
CA ALA A 250 -21.00 -30.06 16.81
C ALA A 250 -21.79 -29.51 15.61
N VAL A 251 -21.15 -28.76 14.72
CA VAL A 251 -21.75 -28.27 13.48
C VAL A 251 -21.03 -28.96 12.32
N THR A 252 -21.66 -30.00 11.78
CA THR A 252 -21.18 -30.70 10.58
C THR A 252 -21.98 -30.25 9.35
N GLY A 253 -21.63 -30.77 8.17
CA GLY A 253 -22.37 -30.46 6.93
C GLY A 253 -23.85 -30.82 6.98
N ARG A 254 -24.28 -31.73 7.87
CA ARG A 254 -25.70 -32.09 8.04
C ARG A 254 -26.51 -31.00 8.76
N GLU A 255 -25.88 -30.27 9.68
CA GLU A 255 -26.52 -29.19 10.44
C GLU A 255 -26.58 -27.87 9.65
N ILE A 256 -25.91 -27.80 8.49
CA ILE A 256 -25.91 -26.64 7.59
C ILE A 256 -26.80 -26.95 6.38
N ALA A 257 -27.91 -26.24 6.24
CA ALA A 257 -28.76 -26.38 5.07
C ALA A 257 -28.01 -25.98 3.78
N ALA A 258 -28.24 -26.71 2.68
CA ALA A 258 -27.62 -26.40 1.40
C ALA A 258 -27.94 -24.96 0.96
N GLY A 259 -26.90 -24.18 0.62
CA GLY A 259 -27.04 -22.78 0.20
C GLY A 259 -27.33 -21.77 1.30
N SER A 260 -27.39 -22.18 2.58
CA SER A 260 -27.65 -21.26 3.70
C SER A 260 -26.49 -20.33 4.05
N VAL A 261 -25.26 -20.74 3.73
CA VAL A 261 -24.07 -19.90 3.86
C VAL A 261 -23.72 -19.35 2.48
N THR A 262 -24.15 -18.12 2.20
CA THR A 262 -23.84 -17.40 0.96
C THR A 262 -22.64 -16.47 1.16
N ALA A 263 -22.26 -15.75 0.10
CA ALA A 263 -21.18 -14.76 0.19
C ALA A 263 -21.47 -13.64 1.21
N ASN A 264 -22.73 -13.34 1.49
CA ASN A 264 -23.10 -12.31 2.48
C ASN A 264 -22.82 -12.77 3.92
N GLU A 265 -22.92 -14.07 4.20
CA GLU A 265 -22.64 -14.65 5.51
C GLU A 265 -21.13 -14.87 5.75
N ILE A 266 -20.30 -14.71 4.72
CA ILE A 266 -18.85 -14.87 4.79
C ILE A 266 -18.18 -13.50 4.62
N ALA A 267 -17.62 -12.97 5.71
CA ALA A 267 -16.85 -11.74 5.62
C ALA A 267 -15.64 -11.91 4.68
N ALA A 268 -15.34 -10.88 3.89
CA ALA A 268 -14.19 -10.91 2.98
C ALA A 268 -12.89 -11.24 3.74
N ALA A 269 -12.10 -12.16 3.19
CA ALA A 269 -10.84 -12.66 3.77
C ALA A 269 -10.95 -13.32 5.16
N SER A 270 -12.15 -13.62 5.65
CA SER A 270 -12.33 -14.30 6.96
C SER A 270 -11.95 -15.78 6.94
N ILE A 271 -11.93 -16.39 5.75
CA ILE A 271 -11.54 -17.78 5.55
C ILE A 271 -10.22 -17.79 4.77
N SER A 272 -9.14 -18.24 5.41
CA SER A 272 -7.86 -18.44 4.73
C SER A 272 -7.84 -19.78 3.99
N THR A 273 -7.13 -19.83 2.87
CA THR A 273 -7.12 -21.01 1.97
C THR A 273 -6.50 -22.25 2.62
N ASP A 274 -5.67 -22.10 3.66
CA ASP A 274 -5.14 -23.21 4.46
C ASP A 274 -6.17 -23.82 5.44
N LYS A 275 -7.26 -23.08 5.73
CA LYS A 275 -8.39 -23.53 6.54
C LYS A 275 -9.54 -24.07 5.69
N LEU A 276 -9.40 -23.98 4.36
CA LEU A 276 -10.37 -24.47 3.40
C LEU A 276 -9.79 -25.66 2.65
N VAL A 277 -10.29 -26.86 2.95
CA VAL A 277 -10.08 -28.00 2.06
C VAL A 277 -11.03 -27.82 0.87
N ILE A 278 -10.52 -27.20 -0.21
CA ILE A 278 -11.26 -27.10 -1.48
C ILE A 278 -11.22 -28.46 -2.18
N ALA A 279 -11.96 -29.44 -1.67
CA ALA A 279 -12.25 -30.67 -2.41
C ALA A 279 -13.39 -30.41 -3.40
N GLY A 280 -13.24 -29.49 -4.37
CA GLY A 280 -14.45 -28.91 -4.97
C GLY A 280 -14.33 -28.11 -6.26
N GLY A 281 -13.49 -28.51 -7.22
CA GLY A 281 -13.87 -28.25 -8.61
C GLY A 281 -15.25 -28.88 -8.88
N THR A 282 -16.06 -28.30 -9.78
CA THR A 282 -17.26 -28.98 -10.28
C THR A 282 -16.84 -30.35 -10.83
N ASN A 283 -17.65 -31.38 -10.55
CA ASN A 283 -17.39 -32.70 -11.10
C ASN A 283 -17.36 -32.60 -12.62
N VAL A 284 -16.30 -33.10 -13.25
CA VAL A 284 -16.14 -33.06 -14.71
C VAL A 284 -17.01 -34.12 -15.38
N LEU A 285 -17.44 -35.14 -14.63
CA LEU A 285 -18.47 -36.05 -15.12
C LEU A 285 -19.82 -35.34 -15.14
N GLY A 286 -20.45 -35.28 -16.32
CA GLY A 286 -21.78 -34.70 -16.50
C GLY A 286 -22.93 -35.56 -15.94
N ASP A 287 -22.69 -36.85 -15.72
CA ASP A 287 -23.67 -37.81 -15.18
C ASP A 287 -23.02 -38.75 -14.14
N PRO A 288 -22.63 -38.22 -12.96
CA PRO A 288 -21.82 -38.96 -11.99
C PRO A 288 -22.53 -40.11 -11.28
N SER A 289 -23.86 -40.09 -11.21
CA SER A 289 -24.67 -41.19 -10.65
C SER A 289 -25.24 -42.11 -11.72
N PHE A 290 -24.83 -41.94 -12.99
CA PHE A 290 -25.20 -42.82 -14.10
C PHE A 290 -26.72 -42.93 -14.37
N GLU A 291 -27.46 -41.84 -14.20
CA GLU A 291 -28.92 -41.81 -14.28
C GLU A 291 -29.47 -41.26 -15.60
N GLY A 292 -28.64 -40.47 -16.28
CA GLY A 292 -28.99 -39.62 -17.38
C GLY A 292 -28.84 -40.26 -18.76
N ALA A 293 -29.21 -39.49 -19.78
CA ALA A 293 -29.17 -39.91 -21.18
C ALA A 293 -27.74 -40.22 -21.66
N TYR A 294 -26.72 -39.59 -21.08
CA TYR A 294 -25.31 -39.85 -21.41
C TYR A 294 -24.91 -41.29 -21.10
N THR A 295 -25.22 -41.78 -19.89
CA THR A 295 -24.90 -43.16 -19.48
C THR A 295 -25.62 -44.19 -20.34
N VAL A 296 -26.88 -43.92 -20.71
CA VAL A 296 -27.64 -44.77 -21.63
C VAL A 296 -26.97 -44.85 -23.00
N ALA A 297 -26.36 -43.77 -23.48
CA ALA A 297 -25.69 -43.72 -24.79
C ALA A 297 -24.32 -44.44 -24.83
N ILE A 298 -23.66 -44.63 -23.67
CA ILE A 298 -22.38 -45.33 -23.57
C ILE A 298 -22.53 -46.80 -23.12
N ALA A 299 -23.76 -47.27 -22.92
CA ALA A 299 -24.05 -48.69 -22.72
C ALA A 299 -23.67 -49.50 -23.97
N THR A 300 -23.10 -50.68 -23.75
CA THR A 300 -22.66 -51.61 -24.80
C THR A 300 -23.08 -53.03 -24.41
N ASP A 301 -22.80 -54.04 -25.23
CA ASP A 301 -23.19 -55.43 -24.91
C ASP A 301 -22.66 -55.94 -23.56
N ALA A 302 -21.53 -55.41 -23.08
CA ALA A 302 -20.97 -55.74 -21.76
C ALA A 302 -21.31 -54.73 -20.65
N TRP A 303 -21.81 -53.54 -21.00
CA TRP A 303 -22.05 -52.43 -20.08
C TRP A 303 -23.51 -51.99 -20.15
N SER A 304 -24.25 -52.10 -19.05
CA SER A 304 -25.67 -51.77 -18.99
C SER A 304 -25.98 -50.85 -17.82
N VAL A 305 -27.18 -50.27 -17.79
CA VAL A 305 -27.67 -49.50 -16.63
C VAL A 305 -28.76 -50.30 -15.94
N VAL A 306 -28.62 -50.53 -14.64
CA VAL A 306 -29.55 -51.33 -13.84
C VAL A 306 -30.08 -50.51 -12.66
N SER A 307 -31.22 -50.92 -12.08
CA SER A 307 -31.72 -50.33 -10.83
C SER A 307 -30.90 -50.78 -9.62
N GLY A 308 -30.89 -49.96 -8.57
CA GLY A 308 -30.25 -50.29 -7.29
C GLY A 308 -28.84 -49.71 -7.12
N GLY A 309 -28.68 -48.41 -7.35
CA GLY A 309 -27.44 -47.67 -7.06
C GLY A 309 -27.20 -47.42 -5.56
N ASN A 310 -26.08 -46.77 -5.24
CA ASN A 310 -25.66 -46.47 -3.88
C ASN A 310 -26.26 -45.14 -3.42
N GLY A 311 -27.52 -45.16 -3.00
CA GLY A 311 -28.28 -43.94 -2.64
C GLY A 311 -28.83 -43.19 -3.85
N SER A 312 -28.72 -43.78 -5.05
CA SER A 312 -29.29 -43.33 -6.33
C SER A 312 -30.27 -44.39 -6.87
N ALA A 313 -30.95 -44.10 -7.99
CA ALA A 313 -31.96 -45.01 -8.54
C ALA A 313 -31.36 -46.14 -9.39
N LYS A 314 -30.22 -45.88 -10.03
CA LYS A 314 -29.54 -46.74 -11.00
C LYS A 314 -28.04 -46.78 -10.75
N ALA A 315 -27.40 -47.75 -11.37
CA ALA A 315 -25.95 -47.87 -11.42
C ALA A 315 -25.50 -48.36 -12.80
N LEU A 316 -24.27 -48.02 -13.17
CA LEU A 316 -23.61 -48.59 -14.32
C LEU A 316 -23.14 -50.01 -13.97
N ARG A 317 -23.63 -51.01 -14.70
CA ARG A 317 -23.25 -52.42 -14.56
C ARG A 317 -22.30 -52.84 -15.66
N VAL A 318 -21.32 -53.67 -15.33
CA VAL A 318 -20.56 -54.46 -16.29
C VAL A 318 -20.69 -55.95 -15.99
N ASP A 319 -21.04 -56.75 -16.99
CA ASP A 319 -21.02 -58.21 -16.90
C ASP A 319 -19.60 -58.70 -17.24
N ALA A 320 -18.94 -59.25 -16.22
CA ALA A 320 -17.51 -59.55 -16.25
C ALA A 320 -17.20 -61.03 -16.56
N THR A 321 -18.23 -61.86 -16.75
CA THR A 321 -18.09 -63.29 -17.06
C THR A 321 -17.45 -63.53 -18.42
N ALA A 322 -16.40 -64.35 -18.48
CA ALA A 322 -15.70 -64.71 -19.71
C ALA A 322 -14.99 -66.07 -19.57
N ALA A 323 -14.86 -66.81 -20.68
CA ALA A 323 -14.17 -68.11 -20.70
C ALA A 323 -12.66 -67.99 -20.40
N ALA A 324 -12.06 -66.83 -20.67
CA ALA A 324 -10.67 -66.50 -20.36
C ALA A 324 -10.60 -65.12 -19.69
N ALA A 325 -9.53 -64.87 -18.92
CA ALA A 325 -9.33 -63.62 -18.19
C ALA A 325 -9.37 -62.42 -19.16
N THR A 326 -10.40 -61.59 -19.02
CA THR A 326 -10.70 -60.51 -19.96
C THR A 326 -10.83 -59.19 -19.21
N THR A 327 -10.14 -58.15 -19.70
CA THR A 327 -10.28 -56.78 -19.19
C THR A 327 -11.36 -56.05 -19.97
N ARG A 328 -12.26 -55.35 -19.27
CA ARG A 328 -13.30 -54.52 -19.87
C ARG A 328 -13.16 -53.12 -19.30
N SER A 329 -13.08 -52.13 -20.19
CA SER A 329 -12.87 -50.73 -19.82
C SER A 329 -13.87 -49.86 -20.54
N LEU A 330 -14.43 -48.86 -19.86
CA LEU A 330 -15.35 -47.88 -20.42
C LEU A 330 -14.85 -46.47 -20.14
N SER A 331 -14.73 -45.65 -21.18
CA SER A 331 -14.37 -44.23 -21.06
C SER A 331 -15.59 -43.43 -20.64
N LEU A 332 -15.47 -42.68 -19.55
CA LEU A 332 -16.57 -41.88 -18.99
C LEU A 332 -16.48 -40.39 -19.33
N THR A 333 -15.27 -39.84 -19.48
CA THR A 333 -15.10 -38.43 -19.86
C THR A 333 -13.68 -38.16 -20.34
N SER A 334 -13.48 -37.05 -21.03
CA SER A 334 -12.18 -36.53 -21.47
C SER A 334 -12.07 -35.06 -21.13
N MET A 335 -10.90 -34.60 -20.72
CA MET A 335 -10.67 -33.20 -20.39
C MET A 335 -9.23 -32.77 -20.65
N PRO A 336 -9.01 -31.49 -21.02
CA PRO A 336 -7.66 -30.94 -21.06
C PRO A 336 -7.07 -30.94 -19.64
N ILE A 337 -5.79 -31.30 -19.53
CA ILE A 337 -5.03 -31.22 -18.29
C ILE A 337 -3.55 -31.04 -18.62
N LEU A 338 -2.85 -30.23 -17.85
CA LEU A 338 -1.43 -29.96 -18.07
C LEU A 338 -0.56 -30.81 -17.15
N SER A 339 0.70 -30.96 -17.54
CA SER A 339 1.71 -31.58 -16.70
C SER A 339 1.79 -30.94 -15.31
N GLY A 340 1.82 -31.77 -14.28
CA GLY A 340 1.88 -31.37 -12.88
C GLY A 340 0.53 -31.05 -12.24
N GLU A 341 -0.55 -30.89 -13.04
CA GLU A 341 -1.89 -30.75 -12.48
C GLU A 341 -2.39 -32.07 -11.89
N GLN A 342 -3.32 -31.99 -10.96
CA GLN A 342 -3.81 -33.13 -10.19
C GLN A 342 -5.31 -33.35 -10.40
N LEU A 343 -5.72 -34.62 -10.35
CA LEU A 343 -7.13 -35.03 -10.35
C LEU A 343 -7.44 -35.82 -9.10
N TYR A 344 -8.53 -35.47 -8.44
CA TYR A 344 -9.17 -36.33 -7.48
C TYR A 344 -10.15 -37.24 -8.21
N LEU A 345 -9.90 -38.54 -8.10
CA LEU A 345 -10.71 -39.60 -8.70
C LEU A 345 -11.34 -40.40 -7.58
N ALA A 346 -12.66 -40.54 -7.60
CA ALA A 346 -13.32 -41.46 -6.69
C ALA A 346 -14.62 -42.03 -7.27
N ILE A 347 -14.94 -43.29 -6.99
CA ILE A 347 -16.16 -43.96 -7.44
C ILE A 347 -16.57 -45.04 -6.44
N ASP A 348 -17.87 -45.31 -6.33
CA ASP A 348 -18.39 -46.45 -5.56
C ASP A 348 -18.48 -47.67 -6.48
N ALA A 349 -18.05 -48.83 -5.98
CA ALA A 349 -18.14 -50.09 -6.70
C ALA A 349 -18.74 -51.20 -5.83
N ASN A 350 -19.60 -52.04 -6.41
CA ASN A 350 -20.14 -53.23 -5.78
C ASN A 350 -19.94 -54.44 -6.69
N ALA A 351 -19.01 -55.32 -6.30
CA ALA A 351 -18.74 -56.57 -6.99
C ALA A 351 -19.73 -57.65 -6.54
N SER A 352 -20.31 -58.39 -7.47
CA SER A 352 -21.16 -59.57 -7.19
C SER A 352 -20.44 -60.63 -6.34
N SER A 353 -21.20 -61.50 -5.68
CA SER A 353 -20.67 -62.56 -4.81
C SER A 353 -19.73 -63.54 -5.53
N ASP A 354 -19.98 -63.80 -6.81
CA ASP A 354 -19.22 -64.69 -7.69
C ASP A 354 -18.08 -63.98 -8.45
N TRP A 355 -17.81 -62.71 -8.14
CA TRP A 355 -16.73 -61.94 -8.76
C TRP A 355 -15.39 -62.68 -8.73
N ALA A 356 -14.80 -62.86 -9.91
CA ALA A 356 -13.46 -63.41 -10.10
C ALA A 356 -12.68 -62.55 -11.09
N GLY A 357 -11.89 -61.61 -10.57
CA GLY A 357 -10.99 -60.76 -11.35
C GLY A 357 -9.85 -60.22 -10.49
N SER A 358 -8.85 -59.63 -11.13
CA SER A 358 -7.59 -59.24 -10.47
C SER A 358 -7.63 -57.84 -9.85
N ALA A 359 -8.48 -56.94 -10.34
CA ALA A 359 -8.73 -55.63 -9.72
C ALA A 359 -9.99 -54.97 -10.27
N LEU A 360 -10.54 -54.04 -9.49
CA LEU A 360 -11.44 -52.99 -9.97
C LEU A 360 -10.64 -51.69 -10.06
N ARG A 361 -10.74 -50.96 -11.17
CA ARG A 361 -9.98 -49.74 -11.39
C ARG A 361 -10.86 -48.58 -11.84
N PHE A 362 -10.56 -47.41 -11.30
CA PHE A 362 -11.04 -46.13 -11.76
C PHE A 362 -9.83 -45.21 -11.98
N TYR A 363 -9.56 -44.85 -13.23
CA TYR A 363 -8.27 -44.25 -13.57
C TYR A 363 -8.35 -43.12 -14.59
N ALA A 364 -7.39 -42.22 -14.50
CA ALA A 364 -7.07 -41.26 -15.54
C ALA A 364 -5.94 -41.81 -16.42
N ARG A 365 -6.16 -41.86 -17.73
CA ARG A 365 -5.15 -42.15 -18.75
C ARG A 365 -4.61 -40.83 -19.29
N TRP A 366 -3.32 -40.61 -19.13
CA TRP A 366 -2.62 -39.40 -19.53
C TRP A 366 -2.19 -39.49 -20.99
N LEU A 367 -2.50 -38.46 -21.77
CA LEU A 367 -2.19 -38.37 -23.18
C LEU A 367 -1.27 -37.17 -23.45
N ASP A 368 -0.35 -37.32 -24.39
CA ASP A 368 0.50 -36.24 -24.87
C ASP A 368 -0.17 -35.44 -26.01
N GLY A 369 0.55 -34.42 -26.53
CA GLY A 369 0.06 -33.56 -27.61
C GLY A 369 -0.23 -34.29 -28.94
N THR A 370 0.19 -35.54 -29.10
CA THR A 370 -0.11 -36.39 -30.27
C THR A 370 -1.29 -37.33 -30.02
N GLY A 371 -1.82 -37.38 -28.80
CA GLY A 371 -2.84 -38.33 -28.36
C GLY A 371 -2.26 -39.68 -27.91
N ALA A 372 -0.93 -39.82 -27.83
CA ALA A 372 -0.28 -41.04 -27.36
C ALA A 372 -0.36 -41.13 -25.83
N THR A 373 -0.46 -42.35 -25.31
CA THR A 373 -0.54 -42.58 -23.85
C THR A 373 0.83 -42.58 -23.22
N ILE A 374 0.97 -41.77 -22.18
CA ILE A 374 2.25 -41.56 -21.49
C ILE A 374 2.21 -42.04 -20.04
N GLY A 375 1.04 -42.43 -19.52
CA GLY A 375 0.92 -43.04 -18.20
C GLY A 375 -0.53 -43.13 -17.72
N PHE A 376 -0.67 -43.59 -16.47
CA PHE A 376 -1.96 -43.73 -15.80
C PHE A 376 -1.88 -43.26 -14.35
N GLY A 377 -2.95 -42.65 -13.87
CA GLY A 377 -3.21 -42.41 -12.45
C GLY A 377 -4.40 -43.23 -12.01
N ILE A 378 -4.21 -44.18 -11.10
CA ILE A 378 -5.18 -45.27 -10.86
C ILE A 378 -5.67 -45.25 -9.42
N ALA A 379 -6.99 -45.21 -9.22
CA ALA A 379 -7.66 -45.65 -8.01
C ALA A 379 -8.02 -47.13 -8.21
N GLN A 380 -7.48 -48.05 -7.41
CA GLN A 380 -7.78 -49.47 -7.56
C GLN A 380 -8.01 -50.19 -6.24
N VAL A 381 -8.74 -51.30 -6.33
CA VAL A 381 -8.81 -52.34 -5.30
C VAL A 381 -8.53 -53.69 -5.95
N ASP A 382 -7.49 -54.37 -5.48
CA ASP A 382 -7.06 -55.65 -6.06
C ASP A 382 -8.00 -56.79 -5.65
N VAL A 383 -8.53 -56.73 -4.41
CA VAL A 383 -9.50 -57.71 -3.89
C VAL A 383 -10.74 -56.97 -3.40
N PRO A 384 -11.76 -56.75 -4.26
CA PRO A 384 -12.94 -55.99 -3.87
C PRO A 384 -13.80 -56.75 -2.86
N THR A 385 -14.37 -56.01 -1.91
CA THR A 385 -15.46 -56.54 -1.06
C THR A 385 -16.64 -56.93 -1.95
N ARG A 386 -17.19 -58.12 -1.76
CA ARG A 386 -18.26 -58.66 -2.58
C ARG A 386 -19.62 -58.49 -1.91
N GLY A 387 -20.64 -58.18 -2.71
CA GLY A 387 -22.02 -57.98 -2.25
C GLY A 387 -22.23 -56.69 -1.44
N SER A 388 -21.29 -55.76 -1.45
CA SER A 388 -21.37 -54.49 -0.73
C SER A 388 -20.66 -53.38 -1.48
N TRP A 389 -21.20 -52.17 -1.38
CA TRP A 389 -20.60 -50.96 -1.96
C TRP A 389 -19.31 -50.59 -1.22
N GLN A 390 -18.27 -50.25 -1.99
CA GLN A 390 -17.00 -49.75 -1.47
C GLN A 390 -16.51 -48.56 -2.29
N ARG A 391 -15.83 -47.61 -1.65
CA ARG A 391 -15.27 -46.42 -2.32
C ARG A 391 -13.86 -46.69 -2.81
N LEU A 392 -13.61 -46.52 -4.10
CA LEU A 392 -12.27 -46.36 -4.65
C LEU A 392 -12.00 -44.86 -4.72
N ALA A 393 -10.92 -44.36 -4.10
CA ALA A 393 -10.58 -42.94 -4.12
C ALA A 393 -9.06 -42.71 -4.10
N THR A 394 -8.59 -41.75 -4.89
CA THR A 394 -7.18 -41.31 -4.89
C THR A 394 -7.03 -39.93 -5.52
N THR A 395 -5.89 -39.29 -5.26
CA THR A 395 -5.43 -38.12 -6.00
C THR A 395 -4.27 -38.51 -6.90
N VAL A 396 -4.35 -38.20 -8.19
CA VAL A 396 -3.35 -38.56 -9.19
C VAL A 396 -2.77 -37.31 -9.86
N THR A 397 -1.48 -37.34 -10.18
CA THR A 397 -0.75 -36.22 -10.78
C THR A 397 -0.42 -36.51 -12.24
N ALA A 398 -0.70 -35.56 -13.13
CA ALA A 398 -0.37 -35.65 -14.54
C ALA A 398 1.16 -35.61 -14.75
N PRO A 399 1.76 -36.60 -15.43
CA PRO A 399 3.20 -36.65 -15.68
C PRO A 399 3.67 -35.57 -16.67
N ALA A 400 4.99 -35.47 -16.86
CA ALA A 400 5.62 -34.64 -17.89
C ALA A 400 4.95 -34.85 -19.26
N ASN A 401 4.76 -33.77 -20.02
CA ASN A 401 4.19 -33.78 -21.38
C ASN A 401 2.70 -34.12 -21.51
N THR A 402 1.96 -34.23 -20.41
CA THR A 402 0.50 -34.40 -20.46
C THR A 402 -0.18 -33.16 -21.04
N THR A 403 -1.13 -33.38 -21.95
CA THR A 403 -2.02 -32.36 -22.53
C THR A 403 -3.50 -32.69 -22.33
N MET A 404 -3.84 -33.97 -22.15
CA MET A 404 -5.22 -34.43 -22.00
C MET A 404 -5.30 -35.64 -21.07
N ALA A 405 -6.41 -35.76 -20.33
CA ALA A 405 -6.78 -36.95 -19.59
C ALA A 405 -8.08 -37.53 -20.12
N THR A 406 -8.15 -38.85 -20.16
CA THR A 406 -9.42 -39.60 -20.32
C THR A 406 -9.65 -40.43 -19.07
N VAL A 407 -10.86 -40.44 -18.54
CA VAL A 407 -11.20 -41.14 -17.29
C VAL A 407 -12.00 -42.39 -17.59
N TRP A 408 -11.62 -43.50 -16.96
CA TRP A 408 -12.12 -44.84 -17.27
C TRP A 408 -12.51 -45.60 -16.01
N VAL A 409 -13.53 -46.44 -16.13
CA VAL A 409 -13.81 -47.56 -15.22
C VAL A 409 -13.38 -48.86 -15.87
N GLU A 410 -12.86 -49.79 -15.08
CA GLU A 410 -12.32 -51.05 -15.59
C GLU A 410 -12.46 -52.21 -14.61
N THR A 411 -12.88 -53.36 -15.15
CA THR A 411 -12.73 -54.67 -14.56
C THR A 411 -11.48 -55.33 -15.12
N TYR A 412 -10.45 -55.54 -14.30
CA TYR A 412 -9.16 -56.03 -14.77
C TYR A 412 -9.07 -57.56 -14.67
N GLN A 413 -8.79 -58.23 -15.80
CA GLN A 413 -8.58 -59.68 -15.89
C GLN A 413 -9.68 -60.52 -15.19
N SER A 414 -10.94 -60.22 -15.48
CA SER A 414 -12.09 -60.91 -14.90
C SER A 414 -12.53 -62.14 -15.72
N THR A 415 -13.01 -63.18 -15.05
CA THR A 415 -13.59 -64.41 -15.62
C THR A 415 -15.03 -64.69 -15.17
N ALA A 416 -15.48 -64.12 -14.05
CA ALA A 416 -16.84 -64.34 -13.52
C ALA A 416 -17.37 -63.11 -12.74
N GLY A 417 -18.69 -63.04 -12.62
CA GLY A 417 -19.43 -62.03 -11.87
C GLY A 417 -19.77 -60.76 -12.65
N ALA A 418 -20.33 -59.79 -11.94
CA ALA A 418 -20.64 -58.45 -12.40
C ALA A 418 -20.20 -57.39 -11.38
N VAL A 419 -20.05 -56.15 -11.85
CA VAL A 419 -19.71 -55.00 -11.00
C VAL A 419 -20.66 -53.86 -11.29
N LEU A 420 -21.20 -53.25 -10.23
CA LEU A 420 -21.96 -52.02 -10.28
C LEU A 420 -21.06 -50.84 -9.90
N TRP A 421 -21.21 -49.72 -10.60
CA TRP A 421 -20.47 -48.48 -10.40
C TRP A 421 -21.44 -47.33 -10.19
N ASP A 422 -21.15 -46.47 -9.21
CA ASP A 422 -21.99 -45.31 -8.89
C ASP A 422 -21.20 -44.16 -8.23
N ASN A 423 -21.81 -42.98 -8.14
CA ASN A 423 -21.29 -41.79 -7.46
C ASN A 423 -19.84 -41.42 -7.90
N ALA A 424 -19.58 -41.45 -9.21
CA ALA A 424 -18.29 -41.13 -9.78
C ALA A 424 -17.94 -39.65 -9.59
N VAL A 425 -16.71 -39.37 -9.18
CA VAL A 425 -16.17 -38.04 -8.91
C VAL A 425 -14.85 -37.91 -9.65
N VAL A 426 -14.81 -36.94 -10.55
CA VAL A 426 -13.61 -36.51 -11.29
C VAL A 426 -13.50 -35.02 -11.10
N ARG A 427 -12.53 -34.57 -10.30
CA ARG A 427 -12.35 -33.14 -10.00
C ARG A 427 -10.90 -32.74 -10.20
N PRO A 428 -10.61 -31.64 -10.94
CA PRO A 428 -9.32 -30.98 -10.86
C PRO A 428 -9.06 -30.55 -9.42
N VAL A 429 -7.87 -30.87 -8.91
CA VAL A 429 -7.43 -30.37 -7.61
C VAL A 429 -6.88 -28.97 -7.84
N VAL A 430 -7.57 -27.98 -7.29
CA VAL A 430 -7.08 -26.59 -7.31
C VAL A 430 -6.11 -26.44 -6.13
N PRO A 431 -4.80 -26.25 -6.36
CA PRO A 431 -3.89 -25.96 -5.27
C PRO A 431 -4.30 -24.65 -4.59
N GLY A 432 -4.05 -24.52 -3.28
CA GLY A 432 -4.38 -23.31 -2.49
C GLY A 432 -3.74 -22.02 -3.02
N VAL A 433 -2.82 -22.13 -3.98
CA VAL A 433 -2.29 -21.02 -4.79
C VAL A 433 -2.63 -21.30 -6.26
N GLN A 434 -3.55 -20.52 -6.83
CA GLN A 434 -4.03 -20.72 -8.22
C GLN A 434 -2.92 -20.55 -9.26
N ILE A 435 -1.92 -19.70 -8.99
CA ILE A 435 -0.70 -19.54 -9.78
C ILE A 435 0.47 -19.43 -8.79
N ALA A 436 1.14 -20.54 -8.49
CA ALA A 436 2.33 -20.53 -7.64
C ALA A 436 3.49 -19.77 -8.31
N ASP A 437 4.51 -19.40 -7.53
CA ASP A 437 5.75 -18.86 -8.08
C ASP A 437 6.34 -19.84 -9.11
N GLY A 438 6.62 -19.32 -10.31
CA GLY A 438 7.09 -20.14 -11.45
C GLY A 438 6.01 -21.03 -12.08
N ALA A 439 4.75 -20.98 -11.63
CA ALA A 439 3.69 -21.83 -12.16
C ALA A 439 3.37 -21.55 -13.63
N VAL A 440 3.61 -20.33 -14.14
CA VAL A 440 3.51 -20.02 -15.57
C VAL A 440 4.84 -20.28 -16.25
N THR A 441 5.02 -21.50 -16.75
CA THR A 441 6.19 -21.92 -17.53
C THR A 441 5.96 -21.68 -19.03
N ALA A 442 7.02 -21.70 -19.83
CA ALA A 442 6.92 -21.46 -21.29
C ALA A 442 5.88 -22.37 -21.99
N PRO A 443 5.76 -23.68 -21.70
CA PRO A 443 4.72 -24.52 -22.32
C PRO A 443 3.28 -24.11 -21.98
N LYS A 444 3.06 -23.38 -20.88
CA LYS A 444 1.73 -22.91 -20.46
C LYS A 444 1.32 -21.61 -21.16
N ILE A 445 2.25 -20.98 -21.88
CA ILE A 445 1.98 -19.84 -22.73
C ILE A 445 2.05 -20.33 -24.17
N LEU A 446 0.89 -20.51 -24.82
CA LEU A 446 0.84 -20.83 -26.25
C LEU A 446 1.64 -19.80 -27.07
N ALA A 447 2.28 -20.23 -28.16
CA ALA A 447 3.00 -19.32 -29.04
C ALA A 447 2.06 -18.21 -29.56
N GLY A 448 2.45 -16.95 -29.38
CA GLY A 448 1.61 -15.80 -29.70
C GLY A 448 0.45 -15.52 -28.73
N ALA A 449 0.35 -16.25 -27.61
CA ALA A 449 -0.72 -16.04 -26.63
C ALA A 449 -0.65 -14.65 -26.00
N VAL A 450 0.55 -14.08 -25.83
CA VAL A 450 0.75 -12.72 -25.32
C VAL A 450 0.95 -11.79 -26.52
N THR A 451 -0.15 -11.22 -27.03
CA THR A 451 -0.14 -10.20 -28.09
C THR A 451 0.00 -8.80 -27.51
N ALA A 452 0.34 -7.81 -28.34
CA ALA A 452 0.44 -6.42 -27.91
C ALA A 452 -0.85 -5.91 -27.25
N GLU A 453 -2.03 -6.28 -27.77
CA GLU A 453 -3.34 -5.89 -27.21
C GLU A 453 -3.61 -6.46 -25.81
N LYS A 454 -2.97 -7.58 -25.47
CA LYS A 454 -3.09 -8.21 -24.14
C LYS A 454 -2.13 -7.60 -23.12
N ILE A 455 -1.21 -6.75 -23.57
CA ILE A 455 -0.31 -5.98 -22.72
C ILE A 455 -0.83 -4.56 -22.68
N ALA A 456 -1.34 -4.13 -21.52
CA ALA A 456 -1.77 -2.75 -21.35
C ALA A 456 -0.63 -1.76 -21.68
N ALA A 457 -0.97 -0.59 -22.20
CA ALA A 457 0.03 0.43 -22.49
C ALA A 457 0.87 0.73 -21.24
N LEU A 458 2.19 0.77 -21.41
CA LEU A 458 3.18 0.98 -20.33
C LEU A 458 3.22 -0.13 -19.25
N ALA A 459 2.59 -1.29 -19.48
CA ALA A 459 2.62 -2.39 -18.51
C ALA A 459 4.02 -2.97 -18.30
N VAL A 460 4.88 -2.95 -19.34
CA VAL A 460 6.29 -3.37 -19.26
C VAL A 460 7.17 -2.13 -19.14
N THR A 461 7.45 -1.71 -17.92
CA THR A 461 8.36 -0.60 -17.60
C THR A 461 9.81 -1.08 -17.56
N ALA A 462 10.77 -0.15 -17.59
CA ALA A 462 12.20 -0.49 -17.53
C ALA A 462 12.57 -1.33 -16.29
N GLU A 463 11.95 -1.08 -15.14
CA GLU A 463 12.17 -1.85 -13.90
C GLU A 463 11.70 -3.30 -14.00
N LYS A 464 10.70 -3.58 -14.85
CA LYS A 464 10.18 -4.93 -15.10
C LYS A 464 11.04 -5.72 -16.09
N ILE A 465 12.04 -5.09 -16.71
CA ILE A 465 12.99 -5.71 -17.61
C ILE A 465 14.32 -5.85 -16.86
N ALA A 466 14.73 -7.08 -16.59
CA ALA A 466 16.01 -7.33 -15.94
C ALA A 466 17.18 -6.75 -16.77
N GLY A 467 18.20 -6.23 -16.09
CA GLY A 467 19.40 -5.70 -16.76
C GLY A 467 20.01 -6.74 -17.69
N LEU A 468 20.37 -6.32 -18.91
CA LEU A 468 20.92 -7.18 -19.97
C LEU A 468 19.98 -8.27 -20.51
N SER A 469 18.70 -8.31 -20.10
CA SER A 469 17.80 -9.36 -20.57
C SER A 469 17.37 -9.18 -22.02
N VAL A 470 17.49 -7.97 -22.59
CA VAL A 470 17.24 -7.70 -24.02
C VAL A 470 18.59 -7.70 -24.75
N THR A 471 18.94 -8.88 -25.25
CA THR A 471 20.15 -9.12 -26.05
C THR A 471 19.88 -8.90 -27.54
N THR A 472 20.94 -8.84 -28.36
CA THR A 472 20.83 -8.53 -29.80
C THR A 472 20.00 -9.53 -30.59
N ASP A 473 20.03 -10.82 -30.22
CA ASP A 473 19.20 -11.89 -30.80
C ASP A 473 17.70 -11.72 -30.47
N LYS A 474 17.35 -10.98 -29.42
CA LYS A 474 15.96 -10.68 -29.02
C LYS A 474 15.40 -9.45 -29.73
N LEU A 475 16.25 -8.68 -30.43
CA LEU A 475 15.85 -7.55 -31.25
C LEU A 475 15.94 -7.95 -32.72
N SER A 476 14.81 -7.99 -33.41
CA SER A 476 14.83 -8.20 -34.86
C SER A 476 15.64 -7.09 -35.56
N ALA A 477 16.26 -7.41 -36.70
CA ALA A 477 16.96 -6.42 -37.50
C ALA A 477 16.05 -5.21 -37.80
N LEU A 478 16.59 -4.00 -37.67
CA LEU A 478 15.87 -2.72 -37.88
C LEU A 478 14.70 -2.45 -36.92
N SER A 479 14.53 -3.26 -35.86
CA SER A 479 13.45 -3.06 -34.89
C SER A 479 13.58 -1.80 -34.04
N VAL A 480 14.79 -1.24 -33.91
CA VAL A 480 15.04 0.06 -33.26
C VAL A 480 15.17 1.12 -34.34
N THR A 481 14.06 1.79 -34.66
CA THR A 481 13.99 2.90 -35.63
C THR A 481 14.26 4.24 -34.95
N ALA A 482 14.50 5.29 -35.73
CA ALA A 482 14.77 6.63 -35.20
C ALA A 482 13.67 7.11 -34.24
N ASP A 483 12.39 6.90 -34.58
CA ASP A 483 11.25 7.29 -33.73
C ASP A 483 11.17 6.54 -32.40
N LYS A 484 11.82 5.37 -32.29
CA LYS A 484 11.91 4.58 -31.05
C LYS A 484 13.04 5.05 -30.13
N ILE A 485 13.93 5.91 -30.64
CA ILE A 485 15.02 6.52 -29.90
C ILE A 485 14.62 7.96 -29.57
N ALA A 486 14.38 8.25 -28.30
CA ALA A 486 14.06 9.62 -27.89
C ALA A 486 15.18 10.60 -28.28
N ALA A 487 14.83 11.86 -28.52
CA ALA A 487 15.81 12.90 -28.80
C ALA A 487 16.87 12.95 -27.68
N ASN A 488 18.15 13.00 -28.06
CA ASN A 488 19.30 12.98 -27.15
C ASN A 488 19.46 11.69 -26.31
N ALA A 489 18.73 10.61 -26.62
CA ALA A 489 18.85 9.36 -25.87
C ALA A 489 20.21 8.68 -26.04
N VAL A 490 20.88 8.85 -27.18
CA VAL A 490 22.23 8.36 -27.44
C VAL A 490 23.24 9.49 -27.16
N THR A 491 23.78 9.53 -25.95
CA THR A 491 24.80 10.49 -25.51
C THR A 491 26.20 9.96 -25.81
N ALA A 492 27.21 10.84 -25.84
CA ALA A 492 28.60 10.44 -26.08
C ALA A 492 29.09 9.34 -25.11
N THR A 493 28.66 9.38 -23.85
CA THR A 493 28.97 8.36 -22.83
C THR A 493 28.36 6.98 -23.10
N LYS A 494 27.30 6.90 -23.90
CA LYS A 494 26.64 5.65 -24.30
C LYS A 494 27.26 5.03 -25.55
N ILE A 495 28.17 5.75 -26.22
CA ILE A 495 28.91 5.29 -27.38
C ILE A 495 30.33 4.97 -26.91
N SER A 496 30.71 3.70 -26.94
CA SER A 496 32.09 3.31 -26.64
C SER A 496 33.08 3.98 -27.60
N ALA A 497 34.28 4.31 -27.12
CA ALA A 497 35.32 4.89 -27.95
C ALA A 497 35.61 3.99 -29.17
N GLY A 498 35.55 4.56 -30.39
CA GLY A 498 35.74 3.83 -31.64
C GLY A 498 34.53 3.00 -32.12
N ALA A 499 33.39 3.02 -31.41
CA ALA A 499 32.19 2.29 -31.82
C ALA A 499 31.58 2.83 -33.13
N VAL A 500 31.79 4.12 -33.45
CA VAL A 500 31.41 4.70 -34.74
C VAL A 500 32.64 4.68 -35.65
N GLN A 501 32.63 3.77 -36.63
CA GLN A 501 33.65 3.64 -37.67
C GLN A 501 33.16 4.30 -38.97
N ALA A 502 34.06 4.48 -39.94
CA ALA A 502 33.71 5.06 -41.24
C ALA A 502 32.57 4.30 -41.95
N THR A 503 32.47 2.99 -41.76
CA THR A 503 31.40 2.14 -42.30
C THR A 503 30.03 2.39 -41.67
N HIS A 504 29.98 2.94 -40.45
CA HIS A 504 28.73 3.26 -39.75
C HIS A 504 28.14 4.60 -40.21
N ILE A 505 28.90 5.41 -40.93
CA ILE A 505 28.51 6.73 -41.41
C ILE A 505 28.34 6.64 -42.93
N LYS A 506 27.13 6.92 -43.43
CA LYS A 506 26.91 7.02 -44.88
C LYS A 506 27.81 8.12 -45.47
N ALA A 507 28.38 7.88 -46.65
CA ALA A 507 29.16 8.89 -47.36
C ALA A 507 28.37 10.22 -47.49
N GLY A 508 28.98 11.30 -47.02
CA GLY A 508 28.36 12.64 -47.00
C GLY A 508 27.35 12.89 -45.87
N ALA A 509 27.17 11.98 -44.92
CA ALA A 509 26.22 12.18 -43.81
C ALA A 509 26.64 13.30 -42.84
N ILE A 510 27.95 13.57 -42.72
CA ILE A 510 28.46 14.71 -41.95
C ILE A 510 28.68 15.87 -42.92
N THR A 511 27.69 16.76 -43.00
CA THR A 511 27.74 18.00 -43.77
C THR A 511 28.22 19.17 -42.89
N ALA A 512 28.64 20.28 -43.50
CA ALA A 512 29.23 21.41 -42.78
C ALA A 512 28.26 22.02 -41.75
N ASP A 513 26.95 22.00 -42.00
CA ASP A 513 25.90 22.43 -41.06
C ASP A 513 25.73 21.48 -39.85
N LYS A 514 26.34 20.29 -39.89
CA LYS A 514 26.36 19.32 -38.78
C LYS A 514 27.63 19.41 -37.93
N LEU A 515 28.56 20.29 -38.30
CA LEU A 515 29.78 20.56 -37.55
C LEU A 515 29.62 21.92 -36.84
N ASP A 516 29.54 21.90 -35.52
CA ASP A 516 29.62 23.13 -34.71
C ASP A 516 30.97 23.83 -34.94
N ALA A 517 31.03 25.12 -34.60
CA ALA A 517 32.16 26.03 -34.88
C ALA A 517 33.52 25.53 -34.36
N ASP A 518 33.53 24.56 -33.45
CA ASP A 518 34.73 23.94 -32.86
C ASP A 518 34.72 22.40 -32.96
N ALA A 519 33.91 21.80 -33.84
CA ALA A 519 33.84 20.34 -33.96
C ALA A 519 35.19 19.71 -34.35
N ILE A 520 36.09 20.48 -34.97
CA ILE A 520 37.47 20.10 -35.30
C ILE A 520 38.45 20.96 -34.49
N ASN A 521 38.42 20.85 -33.16
CA ASN A 521 39.17 21.70 -32.22
C ASN A 521 40.50 21.12 -31.71
N GLY A 522 41.44 20.83 -32.62
CA GLY A 522 42.83 20.54 -32.23
C GLY A 522 43.36 19.16 -32.63
N LYS A 523 42.91 18.63 -33.77
CA LYS A 523 43.53 17.47 -34.41
C LYS A 523 44.05 17.81 -35.81
N VAL A 524 45.15 17.15 -36.19
CA VAL A 524 45.73 17.23 -37.54
C VAL A 524 44.77 16.57 -38.53
N VAL A 525 44.23 17.34 -39.47
CA VAL A 525 43.53 16.79 -40.64
C VAL A 525 44.59 16.27 -41.61
N THR A 526 44.86 14.96 -41.55
CA THR A 526 45.91 14.33 -42.37
C THR A 526 45.29 13.75 -43.66
N GLY A 527 45.83 14.13 -44.82
CA GLY A 527 45.47 13.52 -46.11
C GLY A 527 44.16 13.97 -46.74
N ALA A 528 43.40 14.88 -46.12
CA ALA A 528 42.15 15.40 -46.71
C ALA A 528 42.34 16.83 -47.27
N THR A 529 41.91 17.04 -48.51
CA THR A 529 41.77 18.37 -49.11
C THR A 529 40.66 19.15 -48.40
N VAL A 530 40.98 20.25 -47.73
CA VAL A 530 39.98 21.15 -47.11
C VAL A 530 39.67 22.27 -48.11
N ARG A 531 38.39 22.44 -48.48
CA ARG A 531 37.96 23.45 -49.45
C ARG A 531 36.75 24.24 -48.98
N THR A 532 36.69 25.52 -49.30
CA THR A 532 35.56 26.40 -48.91
C THR A 532 34.31 26.22 -49.80
N ALA A 533 34.47 25.70 -51.01
CA ALA A 533 33.38 25.36 -51.92
C ALA A 533 33.78 24.20 -52.85
N ALA A 534 32.80 23.52 -53.45
CA ALA A 534 33.04 22.42 -54.39
C ALA A 534 33.50 22.90 -55.78
N THR A 535 32.90 23.99 -56.25
CA THR A 535 33.21 24.66 -57.52
C THR A 535 33.26 26.17 -57.32
N GLY A 536 33.64 26.88 -58.36
CA GLY A 536 33.72 28.33 -58.37
C GLY A 536 34.84 28.90 -57.51
N ARG A 537 34.64 30.13 -57.00
CA ARG A 537 35.64 30.86 -56.23
C ARG A 537 35.82 30.19 -54.88
N ARG A 538 37.01 29.62 -54.63
CA ARG A 538 37.26 28.82 -53.44
C ARG A 538 38.72 28.87 -53.01
N LEU A 539 38.92 28.59 -51.74
CA LEU A 539 40.23 28.34 -51.14
C LEU A 539 40.36 26.85 -50.87
N VAL A 540 41.52 26.26 -51.19
CA VAL A 540 41.78 24.83 -51.03
C VAL A 540 43.12 24.62 -50.34
N LEU A 541 43.12 24.01 -49.15
CA LEU A 541 44.33 23.45 -48.55
C LEU A 541 44.58 22.08 -49.17
N ASN A 542 45.55 22.02 -50.06
CA ASN A 542 45.90 20.81 -50.80
C ASN A 542 47.28 20.29 -50.33
N PRO A 543 47.34 19.15 -49.61
CA PRO A 543 48.59 18.62 -49.07
C PRO A 543 49.53 18.03 -50.14
N SER A 544 49.06 17.84 -51.37
CA SER A 544 49.82 17.18 -52.45
C SER A 544 49.78 17.96 -53.77
N SER A 545 49.65 19.29 -53.69
CA SER A 545 49.58 20.13 -54.88
C SER A 545 50.94 20.24 -55.56
N ASN A 546 51.08 19.72 -56.79
CA ASN A 546 52.37 19.65 -57.49
C ASN A 546 53.52 19.09 -56.62
N SER A 547 53.23 18.01 -55.87
CA SER A 547 54.17 17.35 -54.96
C SER A 547 54.58 18.15 -53.71
N GLN A 548 53.86 19.23 -53.37
CA GLN A 548 54.08 20.03 -52.16
C GLN A 548 52.74 20.50 -51.52
N PRO A 549 52.72 20.82 -50.22
CA PRO A 549 51.53 21.41 -49.61
C PRO A 549 51.35 22.86 -50.09
N ALA A 550 50.15 23.18 -50.58
CA ALA A 550 49.81 24.52 -51.03
C ALA A 550 48.40 24.94 -50.60
N LEU A 551 48.24 26.24 -50.40
CA LEU A 551 46.96 26.92 -50.35
C LEU A 551 46.60 27.39 -51.76
N GLU A 552 45.66 26.72 -52.42
CA GLU A 552 45.20 27.08 -53.76
C GLU A 552 44.02 28.05 -53.68
N MET A 553 44.07 29.11 -54.48
CA MET A 553 43.10 30.19 -54.56
C MET A 553 42.49 30.18 -55.97
N PHE A 554 41.28 29.65 -56.09
CA PHE A 554 40.53 29.61 -57.35
C PHE A 554 39.70 30.89 -57.49
N SER A 555 39.81 31.53 -58.64
CA SER A 555 39.17 32.82 -58.94
C SER A 555 37.76 32.70 -59.51
N ASP A 556 37.40 31.53 -60.05
CA ASP A 556 36.18 31.28 -60.85
C ASP A 556 36.14 31.99 -62.21
N SER A 557 37.30 32.45 -62.67
CA SER A 557 37.38 33.08 -63.98
C SER A 557 37.28 32.01 -65.07
N SER A 558 36.49 32.28 -66.12
CA SER A 558 36.47 31.43 -67.32
C SER A 558 37.81 31.41 -68.07
N TYR A 559 38.75 32.29 -67.70
CA TYR A 559 40.10 32.37 -68.25
C TYR A 559 41.17 31.75 -67.35
N GLU A 560 40.80 31.19 -66.19
CA GLU A 560 41.74 30.56 -65.25
C GLU A 560 42.19 29.18 -65.77
N ALA A 561 43.46 29.07 -66.13
CA ALA A 561 44.11 27.83 -66.53
C ALA A 561 44.70 27.06 -65.33
N ALA A 562 45.05 27.77 -64.25
CA ALA A 562 45.52 27.19 -62.99
C ALA A 562 45.21 28.13 -61.80
N PRO A 563 44.96 27.59 -60.60
CA PRO A 563 44.71 28.41 -59.40
C PRO A 563 45.96 29.18 -58.99
N GLY A 564 45.75 30.30 -58.29
CA GLY A 564 46.83 30.95 -57.55
C GLY A 564 47.23 30.08 -56.36
N ARG A 565 48.48 30.18 -55.89
CA ARG A 565 49.01 29.29 -54.86
C ARG A 565 49.83 30.04 -53.84
N VAL A 566 49.73 29.60 -52.59
CA VAL A 566 50.71 29.89 -51.55
C VAL A 566 51.30 28.56 -51.11
N SER A 567 52.53 28.28 -51.51
CA SER A 567 53.23 27.03 -51.18
C SER A 567 54.48 27.32 -50.37
N ALA A 568 54.83 26.40 -49.47
CA ALA A 568 56.12 26.40 -48.80
C ALA A 568 56.97 25.30 -49.41
N SER A 569 58.14 25.67 -49.92
CA SER A 569 59.13 24.76 -50.50
C SER A 569 60.43 24.86 -49.72
N VAL A 570 61.27 23.84 -49.84
CA VAL A 570 62.67 23.91 -49.40
C VAL A 570 63.51 23.58 -50.62
N ILE A 571 64.34 24.54 -51.04
CA ILE A 571 65.32 24.32 -52.09
C ILE A 571 66.56 23.71 -51.44
N ASP A 572 66.93 22.51 -51.88
CA ASP A 572 68.20 21.89 -51.51
C ASP A 572 69.32 22.52 -52.33
N MET A 573 70.21 23.25 -51.65
CA MET A 573 71.38 23.88 -52.26
C MET A 573 72.67 23.09 -51.95
N GLY A 574 72.54 21.81 -51.60
CA GLY A 574 73.61 20.84 -51.36
C GLY A 574 74.26 20.94 -49.98
N THR A 575 74.76 22.12 -49.59
CA THR A 575 75.43 22.33 -48.28
C THR A 575 74.57 23.03 -47.23
N TRP A 576 73.41 23.55 -47.66
CA TRP A 576 72.43 24.28 -46.88
C TRP A 576 71.08 24.20 -47.60
N VAL A 577 70.01 24.43 -46.85
CA VAL A 577 68.63 24.40 -47.35
C VAL A 577 68.04 25.80 -47.24
N GLN A 578 67.38 26.24 -48.31
CA GLN A 578 66.68 27.51 -48.35
C GLN A 578 65.17 27.27 -48.23
N PRO A 579 64.54 27.60 -47.10
CA PRO A 579 63.09 27.61 -47.02
C PRO A 579 62.55 28.79 -47.83
N GLU A 580 61.53 28.53 -48.63
CA GLU A 580 60.88 29.50 -49.50
C GLU A 580 59.36 29.44 -49.33
N VAL A 581 58.70 30.59 -49.40
CA VAL A 581 57.24 30.69 -49.56
C VAL A 581 56.96 31.33 -50.91
N VAL A 582 56.35 30.57 -51.82
CA VAL A 582 56.05 31.01 -53.19
C VAL A 582 54.59 31.48 -53.25
N LEU A 583 54.39 32.67 -53.82
CA LEU A 583 53.09 33.27 -54.08
C LEU A 583 52.86 33.29 -55.59
N GLU A 584 52.09 32.33 -56.10
CA GLU A 584 51.74 32.25 -57.52
C GLU A 584 50.38 32.90 -57.76
N SER A 585 50.29 33.81 -58.72
CA SER A 585 48.99 34.27 -59.22
C SER A 585 48.31 33.18 -60.03
N PRO A 586 46.96 33.15 -60.10
CA PRO A 586 46.26 32.29 -61.03
C PRO A 586 46.75 32.53 -62.47
N LEU A 587 47.02 31.47 -63.22
CA LEU A 587 47.41 31.58 -64.62
C LEU A 587 46.17 31.94 -65.44
N VAL A 588 46.14 33.15 -66.02
CA VAL A 588 45.03 33.63 -66.86
C VAL A 588 45.49 33.89 -68.29
N ALA A 589 44.71 33.43 -69.27
CA ALA A 589 45.07 33.44 -70.70
C ALA A 589 45.22 34.84 -71.34
N SER A 590 44.85 35.93 -70.64
CA SER A 590 45.10 37.29 -71.12
C SER A 590 45.19 38.32 -69.98
N SER A 591 46.41 38.81 -69.78
CA SER A 591 46.87 40.09 -69.19
C SER A 591 46.67 40.41 -67.69
N ARG A 592 47.82 40.71 -67.08
CA ARG A 592 48.11 41.37 -65.80
C ARG A 592 47.71 40.62 -64.52
N ALA A 593 48.68 39.90 -63.97
CA ALA A 593 48.70 39.52 -62.57
C ALA A 593 49.19 40.70 -61.72
N ASP A 594 48.33 41.22 -60.86
CA ASP A 594 48.68 42.26 -59.88
C ASP A 594 48.87 41.62 -58.50
N VAL A 595 50.12 41.43 -58.07
CA VAL A 595 50.44 41.11 -56.67
C VAL A 595 50.38 42.40 -55.87
N THR A 596 49.20 42.71 -55.34
CA THR A 596 48.98 43.93 -54.54
C THR A 596 49.26 43.65 -53.06
N LEU A 597 50.47 43.97 -52.60
CA LEU A 597 50.84 43.92 -51.19
C LEU A 597 50.45 45.24 -50.51
N ARG A 598 49.34 45.24 -49.77
CA ARG A 598 48.92 46.39 -48.94
C ARG A 598 49.37 46.13 -47.51
N SER A 599 50.35 46.88 -47.00
CA SER A 599 50.59 46.91 -45.56
C SER A 599 49.52 47.80 -44.90
N PRO A 600 48.77 47.32 -43.88
CA PRO A 600 48.09 48.24 -42.98
C PRO A 600 49.14 49.13 -42.31
N GLU A 601 48.83 50.43 -42.12
CA GLU A 601 49.71 51.42 -41.51
C GLU A 601 50.49 50.87 -40.30
N LEU A 602 51.80 50.69 -40.47
CA LEU A 602 52.74 50.32 -39.41
C LEU A 602 53.93 51.26 -39.48
N ASN A 603 53.79 52.44 -38.86
CA ASN A 603 54.86 53.35 -38.40
C ASN A 603 56.22 53.19 -39.12
N GLY A 604 56.24 53.35 -40.44
CA GLY A 604 57.44 53.40 -41.26
C GLY A 604 58.35 52.15 -41.30
N LYS A 605 57.86 50.93 -41.01
CA LYS A 605 58.69 49.71 -41.05
C LYS A 605 58.11 48.52 -41.84
N GLY A 606 57.25 48.78 -42.82
CA GLY A 606 56.85 47.77 -43.80
C GLY A 606 57.88 47.69 -44.93
N LEU A 607 58.68 46.62 -44.97
CA LEU A 607 59.61 46.34 -46.07
C LEU A 607 58.95 45.33 -47.01
N VAL A 608 58.67 45.74 -48.26
CA VAL A 608 58.19 44.86 -49.33
C VAL A 608 59.39 44.54 -50.21
N ARG A 609 59.91 43.31 -50.11
CA ARG A 609 60.98 42.79 -50.95
C ARG A 609 60.34 41.94 -52.06
N LEU A 610 60.37 42.43 -53.29
CA LEU A 610 59.99 41.68 -54.49
C LEU A 610 61.28 41.35 -55.24
N GLU A 611 61.76 40.11 -55.10
CA GLU A 611 62.86 39.60 -55.90
C GLU A 611 62.27 38.63 -56.94
N PRO A 612 62.42 38.89 -58.25
CA PRO A 612 62.13 37.88 -59.25
C PRO A 612 63.23 36.82 -59.19
N SER A 613 62.82 35.57 -59.05
CA SER A 613 63.65 34.41 -59.38
C SER A 613 64.04 34.50 -60.86
N ASP A 614 65.30 34.17 -61.12
CA ASP A 614 65.80 33.83 -62.43
C ASP A 614 64.89 32.79 -63.07
N GLN A 615 64.17 33.13 -64.13
CA GLN A 615 64.14 32.42 -65.42
C GLN A 615 63.35 33.23 -66.47
N LEU A 616 64.10 33.66 -67.48
CA LEU A 616 63.73 33.86 -68.89
C LEU A 616 62.65 34.85 -69.35
N ASP A 617 61.76 35.40 -68.52
CA ASP A 617 60.76 36.38 -69.00
C ASP A 617 60.84 37.73 -68.26
N GLY A 618 60.89 38.81 -69.05
CA GLY A 618 61.28 40.14 -68.60
C GLY A 618 60.35 40.80 -67.58
N TYR A 619 60.91 41.23 -66.45
CA TYR A 619 60.24 42.06 -65.46
C TYR A 619 61.05 43.32 -65.11
N ALA A 620 60.32 44.39 -64.76
CA ALA A 620 60.86 45.66 -64.33
C ALA A 620 61.44 45.57 -62.91
N HIS A 621 62.71 45.93 -62.76
CA HIS A 621 63.45 45.94 -61.51
C HIS A 621 63.39 47.36 -60.90
N ILE A 622 62.93 47.49 -59.65
CA ILE A 622 63.01 48.73 -58.85
C ILE A 622 63.75 48.38 -57.55
N THR A 623 65.00 48.78 -57.44
CA THR A 623 65.73 48.77 -56.16
C THR A 623 65.66 50.17 -55.56
N ALA A 624 65.24 50.26 -54.30
CA ALA A 624 65.49 51.42 -53.46
C ALA A 624 66.34 50.96 -52.29
N GLN A 625 67.66 51.16 -52.38
CA GLN A 625 68.55 50.95 -51.24
C GLN A 625 68.65 52.26 -50.47
N ASN A 626 68.20 52.23 -49.21
CA ASN A 626 68.51 53.29 -48.27
C ASN A 626 69.81 52.89 -47.57
N GLY A 627 70.93 53.45 -47.99
CA GLY A 627 72.13 53.41 -47.17
C GLY A 627 71.90 54.17 -45.86
N GLY A 628 72.74 53.94 -44.85
CA GLY A 628 72.58 54.59 -43.55
C GLY A 628 72.64 56.13 -43.64
N PRO A 629 72.62 56.85 -42.50
CA PRO A 629 72.52 58.32 -42.46
C PRO A 629 73.58 59.12 -43.23
N ASN A 630 74.58 58.48 -43.86
CA ASN A 630 75.60 59.10 -44.72
C ASN A 630 75.78 58.43 -46.10
N ASP A 631 74.88 57.54 -46.55
CA ASP A 631 75.02 56.82 -47.82
C ASP A 631 73.92 57.18 -48.84
N ASP A 632 74.30 57.22 -50.12
CA ASP A 632 73.45 57.62 -51.26
C ASP A 632 72.23 56.67 -51.44
N SER A 633 71.04 57.23 -51.69
CA SER A 633 69.88 56.47 -52.16
C SER A 633 69.90 56.31 -53.68
N ALA A 634 69.98 55.08 -54.18
CA ALA A 634 69.88 54.79 -55.61
C ALA A 634 68.49 54.26 -55.97
N ILE A 635 67.88 54.81 -57.03
CA ILE A 635 66.70 54.26 -57.70
C ILE A 635 67.10 53.88 -59.12
N THR A 636 67.27 52.58 -59.37
CA THR A 636 67.61 52.07 -60.70
C THR A 636 66.37 51.52 -61.38
N LEU A 637 66.03 52.06 -62.56
CA LEU A 637 64.88 51.66 -63.37
C LEU A 637 65.38 50.89 -64.61
N TYR A 638 65.11 49.59 -64.66
CA TYR A 638 65.46 48.76 -65.82
C TYR A 638 64.26 48.61 -66.74
N GLY A 639 64.36 49.13 -67.97
CA GLY A 639 63.41 48.87 -69.04
C GLY A 639 64.09 48.06 -70.15
N ALA A 640 63.65 46.82 -70.38
CA ALA A 640 64.04 46.04 -71.55
C ALA A 640 62.82 45.81 -72.44
N ARG A 641 62.92 46.17 -73.73
CA ARG A 641 62.09 45.55 -74.78
C ARG A 641 62.84 44.34 -75.32
N GLY A 642 62.19 43.19 -75.33
CA GLY A 642 62.74 41.96 -75.87
C GLY A 642 63.09 42.07 -77.36
N SER A 643 64.36 41.85 -77.68
CA SER A 643 64.89 41.09 -78.83
C SER A 643 66.35 41.47 -79.08
N SER A 644 67.22 40.46 -78.93
CA SER A 644 68.48 40.14 -79.65
C SER A 644 69.47 41.20 -80.17
N ALA A 645 69.35 42.49 -79.89
CA ALA A 645 70.30 43.51 -80.37
C ALA A 645 70.68 44.46 -79.23
N GLY A 646 71.96 44.46 -78.85
CA GLY A 646 72.58 45.20 -77.74
C GLY A 646 71.95 46.55 -77.37
N GLY A 647 70.98 46.52 -76.46
CA GLY A 647 70.29 47.71 -75.94
C GLY A 647 71.01 48.32 -74.74
N GLY A 648 71.26 49.63 -74.81
CA GLY A 648 71.95 50.40 -73.76
C GLY A 648 71.08 50.70 -72.53
N TYR A 649 71.73 50.89 -71.38
CA TYR A 649 71.13 51.19 -70.09
C TYR A 649 70.80 52.68 -69.95
N HIS A 650 69.72 53.00 -69.23
CA HIS A 650 69.43 54.36 -68.74
C HIS A 650 69.32 54.27 -67.22
N SER A 651 70.20 54.97 -66.48
CA SER A 651 70.08 55.07 -65.02
C SER A 651 70.01 56.53 -64.58
N MET A 652 69.14 56.81 -63.61
CA MET A 652 68.98 58.12 -62.98
C MET A 652 69.44 57.98 -61.54
N ILE A 653 70.57 58.61 -61.20
CA ILE A 653 71.06 58.64 -59.81
C ILE A 653 70.72 60.00 -59.23
N ILE A 654 69.95 60.01 -58.14
CA ILE A 654 69.61 61.22 -57.38
C ILE A 654 70.52 61.22 -56.15
N LYS A 655 71.51 62.10 -56.13
CA LYS A 655 72.36 62.32 -54.95
C LYS A 655 71.90 63.60 -54.27
N GLY A 656 72.13 63.74 -52.97
CA GLY A 656 71.59 64.82 -52.12
C GLY A 656 71.76 66.28 -52.57
N ALA A 657 72.51 66.58 -53.65
CA ALA A 657 72.62 67.91 -54.26
C ALA A 657 72.46 67.95 -55.80
N GLY A 658 72.08 66.86 -56.48
CA GLY A 658 71.94 66.87 -57.93
C GLY A 658 71.41 65.59 -58.58
N ILE A 659 70.90 65.73 -59.80
CA ILE A 659 70.38 64.65 -60.64
C ILE A 659 71.44 64.33 -61.71
N THR A 660 71.87 63.07 -61.80
CA THR A 660 72.74 62.60 -62.88
C THR A 660 72.01 61.57 -63.73
N TRP A 661 71.91 61.83 -65.04
CA TRP A 661 71.37 60.89 -66.03
C TRP A 661 72.52 60.21 -66.78
N TYR A 662 72.63 58.90 -66.64
CA TYR A 662 73.59 58.08 -67.37
C TYR A 662 72.92 57.48 -68.60
N GLY A 663 73.39 57.90 -69.78
CA GLY A 663 73.19 57.20 -71.05
C GLY A 663 74.53 56.88 -71.70
N ASN A 664 74.62 55.78 -72.43
CA ASN A 664 75.87 55.22 -72.98
C ASN A 664 76.65 56.13 -73.96
N THR A 665 76.14 57.31 -74.34
CA THR A 665 76.81 58.18 -75.31
C THR A 665 76.78 59.68 -74.99
N ARG A 666 75.96 60.13 -74.03
CA ARG A 666 75.89 61.55 -73.61
C ARG A 666 75.50 61.64 -72.14
N GLN A 667 76.34 62.26 -71.33
CA GLN A 667 76.08 62.56 -69.93
C GLN A 667 75.63 64.02 -69.79
N MET A 668 74.55 64.24 -69.04
CA MET A 668 74.15 65.56 -68.56
C MET A 668 74.21 65.52 -67.05
N THR A 669 75.14 66.28 -66.47
CA THR A 669 75.31 66.37 -65.03
C THR A 669 74.95 67.78 -64.59
N PHE A 670 74.01 67.88 -63.64
CA PHE A 670 73.75 69.10 -62.89
C PHE A 670 74.52 69.00 -61.57
N THR A 671 75.63 69.72 -61.46
CA THR A 671 76.38 69.88 -60.21
C THR A 671 76.45 71.37 -59.91
N ASP A 672 76.01 71.77 -58.72
CA ASP A 672 76.01 73.16 -58.23
C ASP A 672 75.37 74.19 -59.19
N GLY A 673 74.28 73.80 -59.85
CA GLY A 673 73.51 74.68 -60.74
C GLY A 673 74.13 74.97 -62.12
N VAL A 674 75.28 74.37 -62.46
CA VAL A 674 75.95 74.55 -63.77
C VAL A 674 75.75 73.32 -64.65
N LEU A 675 75.23 73.52 -65.86
CA LEU A 675 75.12 72.46 -66.87
C LEU A 675 76.50 72.19 -67.48
N ARG A 676 77.11 71.05 -67.13
CA ARG A 676 78.32 70.56 -67.81
C ARG A 676 77.89 69.56 -68.88
N ALA A 677 78.04 69.94 -70.13
CA ALA A 677 77.90 69.05 -71.29
C ALA A 677 79.25 68.98 -72.02
N PRO A 678 79.66 67.80 -72.54
CA PRO A 678 80.98 67.59 -73.16
C PRO A 678 81.25 68.41 -74.43
N ASN A 679 80.32 69.27 -74.88
CA ASN A 679 80.46 70.04 -76.12
C ASN A 679 80.30 71.56 -75.97
N ILE A 680 80.53 72.08 -74.76
CA ILE A 680 80.45 73.51 -74.45
C ILE A 680 81.70 73.91 -73.64
N VAL A 681 82.44 74.91 -74.12
CA VAL A 681 83.63 75.46 -73.44
C VAL A 681 83.46 76.97 -73.22
N THR A 682 83.79 77.46 -72.04
CA THR A 682 83.74 78.90 -71.69
C THR A 682 85.10 79.37 -71.19
N GLY A 683 85.38 80.67 -71.32
CA GLY A 683 86.59 81.28 -70.77
C GLY A 683 86.64 82.80 -70.94
N VAL A 684 87.76 83.40 -70.57
CA VAL A 684 88.00 84.86 -70.64
C VAL A 684 89.38 85.12 -71.19
N VAL A 685 89.50 86.11 -72.08
CA VAL A 685 90.78 86.62 -72.58
C VAL A 685 90.84 88.14 -72.43
N THR A 686 92.00 88.69 -72.09
CA THR A 686 92.19 90.13 -71.98
C THR A 686 93.02 90.64 -73.15
N ILE A 687 92.52 91.66 -73.84
CA ILE A 687 93.15 92.26 -75.02
C ILE A 687 93.44 93.73 -74.75
N THR A 688 94.67 94.18 -75.00
CA THR A 688 95.04 95.61 -74.97
C THR A 688 94.97 96.16 -76.39
N PRO A 689 93.91 96.89 -76.76
CA PRO A 689 93.71 97.34 -78.13
C PRO A 689 94.66 98.47 -78.52
N VAL A 690 94.95 98.57 -79.81
CA VAL A 690 95.47 99.81 -80.41
C VAL A 690 94.28 100.69 -80.78
N ALA A 691 94.32 101.97 -80.41
CA ALA A 691 93.21 102.89 -80.63
C ALA A 691 92.81 102.95 -82.12
N ASN A 692 91.51 102.85 -82.37
CA ASN A 692 90.85 102.85 -83.69
C ASN A 692 91.35 101.76 -84.65
N THR A 693 92.01 100.72 -84.15
CA THR A 693 92.52 99.62 -84.95
C THR A 693 92.02 98.29 -84.39
N PRO A 694 91.36 97.43 -85.20
CA PRO A 694 90.99 96.09 -84.78
C PRO A 694 92.19 95.32 -84.24
N THR A 695 92.15 94.93 -82.98
CA THR A 695 93.20 94.19 -82.29
C THR A 695 92.66 92.83 -81.90
N SER A 696 93.43 91.75 -82.09
CA SER A 696 92.98 90.40 -81.76
C SER A 696 93.94 89.64 -80.86
N VAL A 697 93.37 88.65 -80.17
CA VAL A 697 94.09 87.58 -79.48
C VAL A 697 93.50 86.25 -79.89
N THR A 698 94.35 85.31 -80.27
CA THR A 698 93.95 83.93 -80.52
C THR A 698 93.99 83.14 -79.21
N VAL A 699 92.84 82.54 -78.89
CA VAL A 699 92.69 81.58 -77.80
C VAL A 699 92.85 80.19 -78.40
N SER A 700 93.84 79.44 -77.91
CA SER A 700 94.13 78.07 -78.32
C SER A 700 93.95 77.09 -77.16
N GLY A 701 93.87 75.79 -77.46
CA GLY A 701 93.70 74.73 -76.47
C GLY A 701 92.25 74.47 -76.07
N LEU A 702 91.29 74.91 -76.90
CA LEU A 702 89.91 74.46 -76.75
C LEU A 702 89.81 72.97 -77.11
N ASN A 703 88.82 72.28 -76.55
CA ASN A 703 88.53 70.89 -76.89
C ASN A 703 87.03 70.72 -77.08
N VAL A 704 86.49 71.43 -78.08
CA VAL A 704 85.07 71.40 -78.45
C VAL A 704 84.90 70.41 -79.61
N ALA A 705 83.94 69.51 -79.52
CA ALA A 705 83.69 68.46 -80.52
C ALA A 705 82.64 68.88 -81.57
N GLY A 706 82.66 68.24 -82.75
CA GLY A 706 81.68 68.50 -83.82
C GLY A 706 82.29 69.19 -85.04
N THR A 707 81.47 69.42 -86.05
CA THR A 707 81.91 70.00 -87.33
C THR A 707 81.51 71.46 -87.47
N VAL A 708 80.51 71.92 -86.72
CA VAL A 708 80.08 73.32 -86.68
C VAL A 708 80.35 73.88 -85.29
N HIS A 709 81.13 74.97 -85.25
CA HIS A 709 81.49 75.65 -84.01
C HIS A 709 80.94 77.07 -84.04
N ARG A 710 80.24 77.47 -82.99
CA ARG A 710 79.77 78.85 -82.83
C ARG A 710 80.38 79.42 -81.56
N ALA A 711 81.02 80.57 -81.70
CA ALA A 711 81.49 81.34 -80.55
C ALA A 711 80.56 82.53 -80.31
N PHE A 712 80.27 82.76 -79.05
CA PHE A 712 79.64 83.97 -78.55
C PHE A 712 80.70 84.70 -77.73
N VAL A 713 81.01 85.94 -78.11
CA VAL A 713 81.94 86.79 -77.36
C VAL A 713 81.24 88.02 -76.86
N THR A 714 81.56 88.41 -75.64
CA THR A 714 81.06 89.64 -75.04
C THR A 714 82.19 90.34 -74.29
N ALA A 715 82.42 91.60 -74.65
CA ALA A 715 83.41 92.42 -73.99
C ALA A 715 82.81 93.01 -72.71
N SER A 716 83.57 92.93 -71.62
CA SER A 716 83.30 93.64 -70.38
C SER A 716 84.32 94.74 -70.22
N SER A 717 83.88 96.00 -70.15
CA SER A 717 84.74 97.14 -69.88
C SER A 717 84.20 98.02 -68.77
N THR A 718 85.11 98.50 -67.93
CA THR A 718 84.85 99.41 -66.82
C THR A 718 85.01 100.89 -67.19
N VAL A 719 85.35 101.23 -68.44
CA VAL A 719 85.52 102.62 -68.92
C VAL A 719 84.28 103.04 -69.73
N PRO A 720 83.43 103.96 -69.21
CA PRO A 720 82.17 104.35 -69.86
C PRO A 720 82.38 105.21 -71.12
N GLY A 721 81.54 105.03 -72.16
CA GLY A 721 81.37 106.02 -73.24
C GLY A 721 82.12 105.78 -74.56
N THR A 722 82.73 104.61 -74.77
CA THR A 722 83.33 104.23 -76.07
C THR A 722 82.69 102.93 -76.58
N VAL A 723 82.28 102.88 -77.86
CA VAL A 723 81.77 101.66 -78.51
C VAL A 723 82.86 100.58 -78.46
N VAL A 724 82.56 99.45 -77.83
CA VAL A 724 83.43 98.27 -77.81
C VAL A 724 82.75 97.19 -78.65
N GLU A 725 83.19 97.08 -79.90
CA GLU A 725 82.77 95.98 -80.76
C GLU A 725 83.71 94.81 -80.52
N CYS A 726 83.15 93.67 -80.14
CA CYS A 726 83.87 92.41 -80.07
C CYS A 726 83.24 91.39 -81.02
N THR A 727 84.09 90.66 -81.72
CA THR A 727 83.67 89.55 -82.57
C THR A 727 84.65 88.39 -82.44
N ALA A 728 84.19 87.20 -82.80
CA ALA A 728 85.01 86.02 -82.87
C ALA A 728 85.06 85.54 -84.31
N THR A 729 86.26 85.19 -84.76
CA THR A 729 86.47 84.58 -86.07
C THR A 729 87.33 83.33 -85.92
N SER A 730 87.39 82.53 -86.97
CA SER A 730 88.20 81.30 -87.00
C SER A 730 87.87 80.36 -85.84
N VAL A 731 86.57 80.23 -85.52
CA VAL A 731 86.10 79.37 -84.43
C VAL A 731 86.23 77.92 -84.88
N THR A 732 87.01 77.15 -84.15
CA THR A 732 87.31 75.74 -84.41
C THR A 732 87.21 74.92 -83.13
N ALA A 733 87.32 73.61 -83.26
CA ALA A 733 87.40 72.67 -82.14
C ALA A 733 88.51 73.02 -81.14
N THR A 734 89.61 73.63 -81.62
CA THR A 734 90.85 73.82 -80.87
C THR A 734 91.17 75.28 -80.53
N GLY A 735 90.41 76.23 -81.05
CA GLY A 735 90.64 77.65 -80.77
C GLY A 735 89.66 78.60 -81.45
N LEU A 736 89.76 79.88 -81.08
CA LEU A 736 89.11 80.99 -81.77
C LEU A 736 90.04 82.21 -81.76
N THR A 737 89.82 83.14 -82.68
CA THR A 737 90.42 84.47 -82.61
C THR A 737 89.37 85.46 -82.15
N VAL A 738 89.62 86.09 -81.01
CA VAL A 738 88.77 87.14 -80.46
C VAL A 738 89.31 88.48 -80.91
N TRP A 739 88.45 89.28 -81.54
CA TRP A 739 88.75 90.63 -81.98
C TRP A 739 88.06 91.63 -81.09
N ILE A 740 88.73 92.74 -80.86
CA ILE A 740 88.16 93.94 -80.26
C ILE A 740 88.55 95.15 -81.09
N ASN A 741 87.58 96.03 -81.35
CA ASN A 741 87.83 97.33 -81.92
C ASN A 741 87.43 98.40 -80.90
N ARG A 742 88.36 99.30 -80.60
CA ARG A 742 88.18 100.30 -79.53
C ARG A 742 88.86 101.61 -79.90
N THR A 743 88.24 102.74 -79.54
CA THR A 743 88.77 104.08 -79.83
C THR A 743 89.93 104.51 -78.92
N ASN A 744 90.24 103.73 -77.88
CA ASN A 744 91.34 103.95 -76.95
C ASN A 744 92.14 102.65 -76.72
N THR A 745 93.19 102.72 -75.90
CA THR A 745 94.10 101.60 -75.65
C THR A 745 93.84 100.82 -74.35
N ALA A 746 92.64 100.94 -73.76
CA ALA A 746 92.33 100.31 -72.48
C ALA A 746 92.18 98.79 -72.60
N ALA A 747 92.92 98.04 -71.78
CA ALA A 747 92.81 96.58 -71.71
C ALA A 747 91.37 96.17 -71.38
N THR A 748 90.84 95.21 -72.14
CA THR A 748 89.43 94.79 -72.05
C THR A 748 89.35 93.27 -71.95
N SER A 749 88.60 92.78 -70.96
CA SER A 749 88.33 91.35 -70.82
C SER A 749 87.13 90.97 -71.68
N VAL A 750 87.32 89.98 -72.54
CA VAL A 750 86.28 89.43 -73.41
C VAL A 750 85.99 88.00 -72.95
N TRP A 751 84.76 87.77 -72.55
CA TRP A 751 84.24 86.46 -72.22
C TRP A 751 83.85 85.75 -73.51
N TYR A 752 84.18 84.46 -73.59
CA TYR A 752 83.79 83.63 -74.72
C TYR A 752 83.09 82.36 -74.27
N LEU A 753 82.11 81.95 -75.06
CA LEU A 753 81.42 80.67 -75.00
C LEU A 753 81.51 80.05 -76.40
N VAL A 754 82.07 78.85 -76.50
CA VAL A 754 82.09 78.08 -77.73
C VAL A 754 81.21 76.85 -77.56
N VAL A 755 80.28 76.66 -78.49
CA VAL A 755 79.41 75.50 -78.56
C VAL A 755 79.70 74.76 -79.85
N GLY A 756 79.96 73.46 -79.73
CA GLY A 756 80.01 72.53 -80.84
C GLY A 756 78.66 71.86 -81.06
N SER A 757 78.30 71.61 -82.32
CA SER A 757 77.13 70.80 -82.68
C SER A 757 77.49 69.74 -83.71
#